data_AF-A0A6G9SMZ1-F1
#
_entry.id   AF-A0A6G9SMZ1-F1
#
_cell.length_a   1.000
_cell.length_b   1.000
_cell.length_c   1.000
_cell.angle_alpha   90.00
_cell.angle_beta   90.00
_cell.angle_gamma   90.00
#
_symmetry.space_group_name_H-M   'P 1'
#
loop_
_entity.id
_entity.type
_entity.pdbx_description
1 polymer ?
#
loop_
_entity_poly.entity_id
_entity_poly.type
_entity_poly.pdbx_seq_one_letter_code
_entity_poly.pdbx_strand_id
1 'polypeptide(L)'
;MRTKPAFIDYVIGIGNNQNLRLFEDKDPRTDGHIAGDDLPYDLGFKFRTSIPGVVKAIRAWIPASDDITQPHKARLWDVETQQLLAEAEFTNIVGDSWNEVSLSTPITINPSKIYLVSTEILKRLPRAAFFFNDSHTKGAITAISANEAVNSVFAYYAPDYNDRETQYPAFPSFSYQNSYYYQDIVFDASEDQETIKVRQHVINHPIFLENLKPGTEGWDNIDYAQDLQIAAFLSSQSINKGEFIDLKVSLATLGNIKVEVFRLGYYSGVGARLIHEADNIPATQQSTETVDPVTKLVRFNWLTTYTIKTDRAWVTGCYMVKLTDKLTGKQCLSFFVLRDDNLKSDILYKFAFSTYDAYNSFAYNAGNRFSSYSSGQRSLQISLDRPLEGNTYNHTATNSNPLRWEYQTIRWLEKNAYRVSYCCGQDIDKNGAEYVQKYSVFMNSGHDEYWSFREYKAIQKAIKCGVSIVSLSANTCYWNIKWSSDYRTATIHKRNEALAGGIVNNYQPDKLNIVPTYRFRDPELFNKTVDGCRITGEQGLFGVGYIGDSNDIYGGSPLTIKQNHPVLRGTGLQAGDEIPLLVGYEWDHIDPDPIAQPQTQINTPSFMDSIIFESKILGSISDNSNVSESFIGELPPEAVYTAQGVYFTAPSGAKVFAVGSIQTSWGLDSWGIFPPRESRAYQQIIYNVLEDAEVWPGEPIAS
;
A
#
# COMPACT_ATOMS: atom_id res chain seq x y z
N MET A 1 -14.16 -23.10 19.01
CA MET A 1 -12.71 -22.95 18.93
C MET A 1 -12.25 -23.38 17.55
N ARG A 2 -11.60 -22.49 16.80
CA ARG A 2 -10.95 -22.82 15.52
C ARG A 2 -9.65 -23.60 15.78
N THR A 3 -9.34 -24.56 14.91
CA THR A 3 -8.07 -25.29 14.98
C THR A 3 -6.97 -24.47 14.30
N LYS A 4 -5.83 -24.28 14.99
CA LYS A 4 -4.66 -23.60 14.45
C LYS A 4 -4.19 -24.29 13.15
N PRO A 5 -4.15 -23.60 12.00
CA PRO A 5 -3.78 -24.22 10.72
C PRO A 5 -2.33 -24.71 10.72
N ALA A 6 -2.09 -25.89 10.13
CA ALA A 6 -0.75 -26.46 10.02
C ALA A 6 0.13 -25.68 9.02
N PHE A 7 1.44 -25.71 9.26
CA PHE A 7 2.44 -25.27 8.27
C PHE A 7 2.62 -26.33 7.18
N ILE A 8 2.79 -25.89 5.95
CA ILE A 8 3.13 -26.70 4.79
C ILE A 8 4.36 -26.11 4.10
N ASP A 9 5.05 -26.92 3.32
CA ASP A 9 6.02 -26.43 2.35
C ASP A 9 5.28 -25.81 1.17
N TYR A 10 5.58 -24.53 0.89
CA TYR A 10 5.08 -23.81 -0.26
C TYR A 10 6.27 -23.38 -1.09
N VAL A 11 6.30 -23.83 -2.34
CA VAL A 11 7.32 -23.46 -3.30
C VAL A 11 6.89 -22.14 -3.93
N ILE A 12 7.62 -21.07 -3.62
CA ILE A 12 7.50 -19.78 -4.30
C ILE A 12 7.81 -20.04 -5.79
N GLY A 13 6.97 -19.51 -6.68
CA GLY A 13 7.17 -19.69 -8.13
C GLY A 13 6.29 -20.72 -8.83
N ILE A 14 5.43 -21.48 -8.13
CA ILE A 14 4.43 -22.36 -8.80
C ILE A 14 3.20 -21.53 -9.26
N GLY A 15 3.45 -20.33 -9.77
CA GLY A 15 2.48 -19.38 -10.28
C GLY A 15 2.73 -19.04 -11.76
N ASN A 16 2.81 -20.08 -12.59
CA ASN A 16 2.95 -20.10 -14.06
C ASN A 16 4.38 -20.02 -14.63
N ASN A 17 4.82 -21.12 -15.25
CA ASN A 17 5.78 -21.14 -16.36
C ASN A 17 5.41 -20.05 -17.37
N GLN A 18 6.01 -18.87 -17.27
CA GLN A 18 5.85 -17.82 -18.27
C GLN A 18 6.96 -18.04 -19.29
N ASN A 19 6.59 -18.55 -20.47
CA ASN A 19 7.42 -18.48 -21.66
C ASN A 19 7.65 -17.00 -22.01
N LEU A 20 8.66 -16.40 -21.37
CA LEU A 20 9.01 -15.00 -21.53
C LEU A 20 9.60 -14.81 -22.93
N ARG A 21 9.11 -13.75 -23.58
CA ARG A 21 9.48 -13.32 -24.92
C ARG A 21 9.82 -11.85 -24.86
N LEU A 22 10.89 -11.44 -25.53
CA LEU A 22 11.40 -10.08 -25.45
C LEU A 22 10.62 -9.12 -26.35
N PHE A 23 10.12 -9.61 -27.48
CA PHE A 23 9.47 -8.78 -28.50
C PHE A 23 8.00 -9.15 -28.70
N GLU A 24 7.24 -8.21 -29.26
CA GLU A 24 5.87 -8.45 -29.73
C GLU A 24 5.88 -9.03 -31.15
N ASP A 25 4.81 -9.73 -31.53
CA ASP A 25 4.68 -10.38 -32.84
C ASP A 25 4.32 -9.38 -33.95
N LYS A 26 5.19 -8.37 -34.14
CA LYS A 26 5.01 -7.32 -35.15
C LYS A 26 5.45 -7.78 -36.53
N ASP A 27 4.79 -7.22 -37.54
CA ASP A 27 5.15 -7.39 -38.95
C ASP A 27 6.21 -6.34 -39.33
N PRO A 28 7.39 -6.74 -39.83
CA PRO A 28 8.45 -5.80 -40.22
C PRO A 28 8.04 -4.74 -41.22
N ARG A 29 6.96 -4.94 -41.98
CA ARG A 29 6.45 -3.94 -42.92
C ARG A 29 5.77 -2.75 -42.23
N THR A 30 5.55 -2.84 -40.91
CA THR A 30 4.92 -1.78 -40.11
C THR A 30 5.92 -0.88 -39.38
N ASP A 31 7.04 -1.45 -38.91
CA ASP A 31 8.04 -0.77 -38.08
C ASP A 31 9.49 -1.00 -38.54
N GLY A 32 9.67 -1.54 -39.75
CA GLY A 32 10.95 -1.75 -40.42
C GLY A 32 10.76 -1.90 -41.94
N HIS A 33 11.55 -2.75 -42.56
CA HIS A 33 11.39 -3.16 -43.97
C HIS A 33 12.06 -4.50 -44.27
N ILE A 34 11.74 -5.08 -45.43
CA ILE A 34 12.43 -6.26 -45.97
C ILE A 34 13.52 -5.79 -46.95
N ALA A 35 14.78 -6.14 -46.68
CA ALA A 35 15.93 -5.81 -47.52
C ALA A 35 16.25 -6.97 -48.50
N GLY A 36 17.03 -6.68 -49.54
CA GLY A 36 17.33 -7.65 -50.59
C GLY A 36 18.73 -7.56 -51.16
N ASP A 37 19.49 -8.64 -50.96
CA ASP A 37 20.78 -8.91 -51.58
C ASP A 37 20.93 -10.39 -52.01
N ASP A 38 19.89 -11.23 -51.88
CA ASP A 38 19.84 -12.65 -52.31
C ASP A 38 21.07 -13.47 -51.82
N LEU A 39 21.54 -13.16 -50.60
CA LEU A 39 22.66 -13.82 -49.93
C LEU A 39 22.21 -14.46 -48.60
N PRO A 40 22.85 -15.57 -48.17
CA PRO A 40 22.55 -16.19 -46.89
C PRO A 40 23.28 -15.49 -45.74
N TYR A 41 22.52 -15.15 -44.69
CA TYR A 41 22.99 -14.50 -43.48
C TYR A 41 22.55 -15.25 -42.23
N ASP A 42 23.43 -15.40 -41.24
CA ASP A 42 23.04 -15.60 -39.84
C ASP A 42 22.83 -14.22 -39.22
N LEU A 43 21.59 -13.80 -39.06
CA LEU A 43 21.25 -12.52 -38.41
C LEU A 43 20.99 -12.76 -36.93
N GLY A 44 21.18 -11.79 -36.05
CA GLY A 44 20.96 -12.01 -34.63
C GLY A 44 21.06 -10.79 -33.73
N PHE A 45 20.84 -11.03 -32.43
CA PHE A 45 21.04 -10.02 -31.39
C PHE A 45 21.61 -10.64 -30.11
N LYS A 46 22.31 -9.81 -29.34
CA LYS A 46 22.88 -10.12 -28.03
C LYS A 46 21.91 -9.76 -26.91
N PHE A 47 21.85 -10.60 -25.90
CA PHE A 47 20.97 -10.44 -24.75
C PHE A 47 21.61 -10.98 -23.47
N ARG A 48 21.04 -10.60 -22.33
CA ARG A 48 21.32 -11.18 -21.02
C ARG A 48 20.03 -11.33 -20.22
N THR A 49 20.09 -12.08 -19.13
CA THR A 49 18.99 -12.18 -18.17
C THR A 49 19.37 -11.59 -16.81
N SER A 50 18.38 -11.16 -16.04
CA SER A 50 18.56 -10.72 -14.64
C SER A 50 18.45 -11.86 -13.62
N ILE A 51 17.89 -13.01 -14.03
CA ILE A 51 17.69 -14.21 -13.21
C ILE A 51 18.12 -15.48 -13.98
N PRO A 52 18.44 -16.59 -13.30
CA PRO A 52 18.78 -17.83 -13.99
C PRO A 52 17.56 -18.40 -14.73
N GLY A 53 17.81 -19.17 -15.78
CA GLY A 53 16.73 -19.85 -16.49
C GLY A 53 17.22 -20.62 -17.70
N VAL A 54 16.27 -21.08 -18.51
CA VAL A 54 16.53 -21.89 -19.69
C VAL A 54 15.94 -21.25 -20.94
N VAL A 55 16.70 -21.26 -22.04
CA VAL A 55 16.16 -20.97 -23.37
C VAL A 55 15.55 -22.26 -23.92
N LYS A 56 14.24 -22.25 -24.20
CA LYS A 56 13.49 -23.41 -24.69
C LYS A 56 13.26 -23.40 -26.20
N ALA A 57 13.15 -22.22 -26.79
CA ALA A 57 12.84 -22.06 -28.20
C ALA A 57 13.46 -20.78 -28.75
N ILE A 58 13.63 -20.73 -30.07
CA ILE A 58 14.04 -19.54 -30.81
C ILE A 58 12.91 -19.20 -31.79
N ARG A 59 12.68 -17.90 -31.98
CA ARG A 59 11.66 -17.36 -32.86
C ARG A 59 12.28 -16.42 -33.88
N ALA A 60 11.75 -16.43 -35.10
CA ALA A 60 12.13 -15.48 -36.14
C ALA A 60 10.95 -15.16 -37.04
N TRP A 61 10.84 -13.91 -37.48
CA TRP A 61 9.92 -13.57 -38.57
C TRP A 61 10.59 -13.85 -39.91
N ILE A 62 10.01 -14.73 -40.73
CA ILE A 62 10.61 -15.15 -42.00
C ILE A 62 9.75 -14.61 -43.16
N PRO A 63 10.29 -13.74 -44.04
CA PRO A 63 9.54 -13.21 -45.18
C PRO A 63 9.13 -14.30 -46.17
N ALA A 64 7.96 -14.16 -46.79
CA ALA A 64 7.55 -15.05 -47.89
C ALA A 64 8.44 -14.91 -49.14
N SER A 65 9.16 -13.81 -49.25
CA SER A 65 10.16 -13.55 -50.29
C SER A 65 11.53 -14.19 -49.99
N ASP A 66 11.69 -14.79 -48.82
CA ASP A 66 12.84 -15.64 -48.50
C ASP A 66 12.67 -17.05 -49.08
N ASP A 67 13.67 -17.93 -48.96
CA ASP A 67 13.56 -19.31 -49.45
C ASP A 67 12.83 -20.25 -48.48
N ILE A 68 11.54 -19.98 -48.23
CA ILE A 68 10.70 -20.71 -47.26
C ILE A 68 10.53 -22.21 -47.57
N THR A 69 11.08 -22.71 -48.68
CA THR A 69 11.09 -24.14 -49.04
C THR A 69 12.28 -24.89 -48.45
N GLN A 70 13.30 -24.17 -47.97
CA GLN A 70 14.49 -24.72 -47.35
C GLN A 70 14.44 -24.55 -45.83
N PRO A 71 15.02 -25.48 -45.05
CA PRO A 71 15.19 -25.28 -43.63
C PRO A 71 16.02 -24.03 -43.31
N HIS A 72 15.63 -23.31 -42.26
CA HIS A 72 16.38 -22.18 -41.71
C HIS A 72 16.91 -22.58 -40.34
N LYS A 73 18.20 -22.37 -40.08
CA LYS A 73 18.83 -22.73 -38.82
C LYS A 73 18.72 -21.63 -37.77
N ALA A 74 18.24 -21.98 -36.60
CA ALA A 74 18.25 -21.14 -35.40
C ALA A 74 19.39 -21.58 -34.47
N ARG A 75 20.14 -20.62 -33.92
CA ARG A 75 21.33 -20.90 -33.12
C ARG A 75 21.38 -20.04 -31.87
N LEU A 76 21.93 -20.62 -30.80
CA LEU A 76 22.23 -19.93 -29.56
C LEU A 76 23.74 -20.04 -29.29
N TRP A 77 24.37 -18.92 -28.96
CA TRP A 77 25.81 -18.81 -28.80
C TRP A 77 26.18 -18.19 -27.46
N ASP A 78 27.32 -18.61 -26.95
CA ASP A 78 28.03 -17.96 -25.87
C ASP A 78 28.91 -16.84 -26.46
N VAL A 79 28.71 -15.58 -26.05
CA VAL A 79 29.42 -14.45 -26.66
C VAL A 79 30.88 -14.36 -26.22
N GLU A 80 31.19 -14.79 -25.00
CA GLU A 80 32.54 -14.71 -24.45
C GLU A 80 33.47 -15.75 -25.09
N THR A 81 32.99 -16.98 -25.21
CA THR A 81 33.76 -18.11 -25.76
C THR A 81 33.56 -18.32 -27.26
N GLN A 82 32.56 -17.65 -27.86
CA GLN A 82 32.10 -17.85 -29.24
C GLN A 82 31.63 -19.28 -29.54
N GLN A 83 31.33 -20.06 -28.50
CA GLN A 83 30.88 -21.43 -28.64
C GLN A 83 29.40 -21.50 -29.03
N LEU A 84 29.07 -22.36 -29.99
CA LEU A 84 27.69 -22.75 -30.31
C LEU A 84 27.12 -23.60 -29.17
N LEU A 85 26.08 -23.11 -28.51
CA LEU A 85 25.41 -23.78 -27.39
C LEU A 85 24.25 -24.68 -27.85
N ALA A 86 23.51 -24.25 -28.87
CA ALA A 86 22.45 -25.04 -29.48
C ALA A 86 22.20 -24.64 -30.94
N GLU A 87 21.73 -25.60 -31.74
CA GLU A 87 21.22 -25.41 -33.10
C GLU A 87 19.88 -26.16 -33.24
N ALA A 88 18.92 -25.55 -33.93
CA ALA A 88 17.63 -26.13 -34.28
C ALA A 88 17.21 -25.65 -35.69
N GLU A 89 16.23 -26.32 -36.31
CA GLU A 89 15.80 -26.04 -37.68
C GLU A 89 14.31 -25.71 -37.77
N PHE A 90 13.98 -24.62 -38.46
CA PHE A 90 12.61 -24.36 -38.90
C PHE A 90 12.31 -25.21 -40.15
N THR A 91 11.41 -26.21 -40.04
CA THR A 91 11.16 -27.17 -41.14
C THR A 91 9.73 -27.16 -41.71
N ASN A 92 8.89 -26.18 -41.36
CA ASN A 92 7.55 -25.97 -41.92
C ASN A 92 7.23 -24.47 -41.93
N ILE A 93 8.06 -23.70 -42.63
CA ILE A 93 8.06 -22.24 -42.53
C ILE A 93 6.79 -21.66 -43.16
N VAL A 94 6.09 -20.82 -42.39
CA VAL A 94 5.05 -19.95 -42.91
C VAL A 94 5.69 -18.60 -43.22
N GLY A 95 5.74 -18.27 -44.51
CA GLY A 95 6.24 -16.98 -44.99
C GLY A 95 5.37 -15.81 -44.51
N ASP A 96 6.02 -14.65 -44.34
CA ASP A 96 5.44 -13.44 -43.77
C ASP A 96 4.87 -13.65 -42.35
N SER A 97 5.51 -14.51 -41.56
CA SER A 97 5.03 -14.87 -40.22
C SER A 97 6.16 -15.12 -39.23
N TRP A 98 5.82 -15.02 -37.95
CA TRP A 98 6.66 -15.48 -36.85
C TRP A 98 6.66 -17.00 -36.79
N ASN A 99 7.83 -17.59 -36.97
CA ASN A 99 8.07 -19.02 -36.85
C ASN A 99 8.80 -19.28 -35.51
N GLU A 100 8.49 -20.39 -34.86
CA GLU A 100 9.10 -20.80 -33.58
C GLU A 100 9.62 -22.23 -33.70
N VAL A 101 10.84 -22.47 -33.22
CA VAL A 101 11.46 -23.79 -33.16
C VAL A 101 11.94 -24.06 -31.74
N SER A 102 11.54 -25.22 -31.19
CA SER A 102 12.00 -25.67 -29.88
C SER A 102 13.42 -26.23 -29.97
N LEU A 103 14.25 -25.94 -28.97
CA LEU A 103 15.54 -26.59 -28.80
C LEU A 103 15.31 -28.03 -28.31
N SER A 104 16.01 -29.00 -28.90
CA SER A 104 15.90 -30.41 -28.49
C SER A 104 16.30 -30.64 -27.03
N THR A 105 17.21 -29.81 -26.52
CA THR A 105 17.57 -29.68 -25.11
C THR A 105 17.54 -28.20 -24.73
N PRO A 106 16.71 -27.76 -23.77
CA PRO A 106 16.74 -26.39 -23.27
C PRO A 106 18.12 -26.02 -22.72
N ILE A 107 18.60 -24.81 -23.03
CA ILE A 107 19.94 -24.36 -22.62
C ILE A 107 19.83 -23.49 -21.38
N THR A 108 20.47 -23.92 -20.30
CA THR A 108 20.58 -23.10 -19.08
C THR A 108 21.50 -21.91 -19.33
N ILE A 109 21.03 -20.72 -18.99
CA ILE A 109 21.76 -19.47 -19.11
C ILE A 109 21.85 -18.78 -17.75
N ASN A 110 23.04 -18.28 -17.45
CA ASN A 110 23.35 -17.57 -16.20
C ASN A 110 23.00 -16.08 -16.28
N PRO A 111 22.53 -15.47 -15.17
CA PRO A 111 22.31 -14.03 -15.08
C PRO A 111 23.53 -13.22 -15.48
N SER A 112 23.31 -12.02 -16.01
CA SER A 112 24.32 -11.02 -16.38
C SER A 112 25.33 -11.44 -17.46
N LYS A 113 25.43 -12.73 -17.80
CA LYS A 113 26.23 -13.22 -18.92
C LYS A 113 25.53 -12.91 -20.24
N ILE A 114 26.32 -12.55 -21.26
CA ILE A 114 25.80 -12.16 -22.57
C ILE A 114 25.79 -13.38 -23.50
N TYR A 115 24.63 -13.62 -24.08
CA TYR A 115 24.38 -14.65 -25.09
C TYR A 115 23.95 -14.00 -26.40
N LEU A 116 23.99 -14.76 -27.49
CA LEU A 116 23.60 -14.32 -28.82
C LEU A 116 22.66 -15.35 -29.42
N VAL A 117 21.51 -14.90 -29.89
CA VAL A 117 20.61 -15.71 -30.70
C VAL A 117 20.77 -15.29 -32.15
N SER A 118 20.85 -16.26 -33.06
CA SER A 118 20.87 -16.01 -34.50
C SER A 118 19.93 -16.93 -35.27
N THR A 119 19.49 -16.47 -36.43
CA THR A 119 18.70 -17.25 -37.39
C THR A 119 19.26 -17.03 -38.78
N GLU A 120 19.45 -18.13 -39.49
CA GLU A 120 19.80 -18.16 -40.90
C GLU A 120 18.63 -17.65 -41.73
N ILE A 121 18.89 -16.71 -42.63
CA ILE A 121 17.99 -16.11 -43.60
C ILE A 121 18.67 -16.23 -44.96
N LEU A 122 18.01 -16.80 -45.97
CA LEU A 122 18.70 -17.31 -47.16
C LEU A 122 18.75 -16.33 -48.34
N LYS A 123 17.81 -15.39 -48.42
CA LYS A 123 17.68 -14.43 -49.52
C LYS A 123 17.23 -13.06 -49.07
N ARG A 124 16.16 -12.98 -48.27
CA ARG A 124 15.48 -11.72 -47.93
C ARG A 124 15.35 -11.57 -46.44
N LEU A 125 15.85 -10.46 -45.91
CA LEU A 125 15.93 -10.24 -44.47
C LEU A 125 15.04 -9.10 -43.99
N PRO A 126 14.31 -9.29 -42.87
CA PRO A 126 13.61 -8.21 -42.20
C PRO A 126 14.60 -7.39 -41.35
N ARG A 127 14.48 -6.05 -41.35
CA ARG A 127 15.26 -5.19 -40.47
C ARG A 127 14.55 -3.89 -40.07
N ALA A 128 14.73 -3.47 -38.83
CA ALA A 128 14.39 -2.14 -38.34
C ALA A 128 15.67 -1.43 -37.87
N ALA A 129 16.11 -0.40 -38.60
CA ALA A 129 17.38 0.29 -38.32
C ALA A 129 17.34 1.06 -36.99
N PHE A 130 18.50 1.19 -36.34
CA PHE A 130 18.74 1.97 -35.12
C PHE A 130 18.01 1.49 -33.86
N PHE A 131 17.31 0.36 -33.91
CA PHE A 131 16.52 -0.17 -32.80
C PHE A 131 17.37 -0.39 -31.53
N PHE A 132 18.57 -0.96 -31.67
CA PHE A 132 19.47 -1.24 -30.54
C PHE A 132 20.43 -0.09 -30.22
N ASN A 133 20.13 1.15 -30.62
CA ASN A 133 20.82 2.31 -30.04
C ASN A 133 20.62 2.35 -28.51
N ASP A 134 19.44 1.93 -28.07
CA ASP A 134 19.08 1.74 -26.66
C ASP A 134 18.87 0.25 -26.35
N SER A 135 18.97 -0.11 -25.07
CA SER A 135 18.63 -1.47 -24.62
C SER A 135 17.12 -1.66 -24.62
N HIS A 136 16.66 -2.86 -24.93
CA HIS A 136 15.23 -3.21 -24.85
C HIS A 136 15.04 -4.31 -23.82
N THR A 137 14.17 -4.08 -22.82
CA THR A 137 13.97 -5.00 -21.68
C THR A 137 12.50 -5.36 -21.52
N LYS A 138 12.23 -6.65 -21.29
CA LYS A 138 10.89 -7.16 -20.95
C LYS A 138 11.01 -8.31 -19.97
N GLY A 139 10.41 -8.15 -18.80
CA GLY A 139 10.57 -9.10 -17.69
C GLY A 139 12.06 -9.25 -17.33
N ALA A 140 12.54 -10.50 -17.28
CA ALA A 140 13.92 -10.80 -16.92
C ALA A 140 14.92 -10.73 -18.10
N ILE A 141 14.48 -10.45 -19.32
CA ILE A 141 15.32 -10.49 -20.52
C ILE A 141 15.63 -9.07 -20.97
N THR A 142 16.90 -8.79 -21.26
CA THR A 142 17.37 -7.53 -21.84
C THR A 142 18.17 -7.80 -23.11
N ALA A 143 17.70 -7.29 -24.26
CA ALA A 143 18.59 -7.07 -25.40
C ALA A 143 19.46 -5.85 -25.11
N ILE A 144 20.77 -6.04 -25.19
CA ILE A 144 21.74 -5.02 -24.76
C ILE A 144 21.84 -3.90 -25.81
N SER A 145 22.17 -2.69 -25.38
CA SER A 145 22.40 -1.60 -26.32
C SER A 145 23.71 -1.81 -27.09
N ALA A 146 23.80 -1.27 -28.31
CA ALA A 146 25.03 -1.28 -29.09
C ALA A 146 26.17 -0.49 -28.42
N ASN A 147 25.84 0.41 -27.49
CA ASN A 147 26.81 1.15 -26.67
C ASN A 147 27.44 0.28 -25.57
N GLU A 148 26.71 -0.74 -25.09
CA GLU A 148 27.20 -1.68 -24.08
C GLU A 148 28.09 -2.75 -24.71
N ALA A 149 27.62 -3.38 -25.80
CA ALA A 149 28.44 -4.23 -26.66
C ALA A 149 27.85 -4.26 -28.07
N VAL A 150 28.68 -4.51 -29.08
CA VAL A 150 28.23 -4.60 -30.49
C VAL A 150 27.02 -5.53 -30.58
N ASN A 151 25.86 -4.97 -30.93
CA ASN A 151 24.59 -5.68 -31.13
C ASN A 151 24.10 -5.45 -32.57
N SER A 152 22.97 -6.05 -32.96
CA SER A 152 22.56 -6.17 -34.36
C SER A 152 23.60 -6.92 -35.17
N VAL A 153 23.83 -8.16 -34.79
CA VAL A 153 24.96 -8.93 -35.30
C VAL A 153 24.55 -9.76 -36.50
N PHE A 154 25.47 -9.96 -37.42
CA PHE A 154 25.33 -10.93 -38.49
C PHE A 154 26.64 -11.63 -38.85
N ALA A 155 26.50 -12.81 -39.44
CA ALA A 155 27.51 -13.46 -40.27
C ALA A 155 26.90 -13.71 -41.66
N TYR A 156 27.74 -13.85 -42.68
CA TYR A 156 27.29 -14.18 -44.02
C TYR A 156 28.27 -15.15 -44.66
N TYR A 157 27.78 -15.98 -45.57
CA TYR A 157 28.58 -17.01 -46.23
C TYR A 157 28.50 -16.80 -47.74
N ALA A 158 29.52 -16.16 -48.30
CA ALA A 158 29.63 -15.93 -49.74
C ALA A 158 30.95 -16.51 -50.24
N PRO A 159 30.95 -17.72 -50.83
CA PRO A 159 32.16 -18.42 -51.28
C PRO A 159 33.07 -17.59 -52.22
N ASP A 160 32.48 -16.61 -52.93
CA ASP A 160 33.16 -15.82 -53.95
C ASP A 160 33.40 -14.35 -53.53
N TYR A 161 33.10 -13.97 -52.29
CA TYR A 161 33.29 -12.60 -51.79
C TYR A 161 34.61 -12.52 -51.00
N ASN A 162 35.63 -11.89 -51.61
CA ASN A 162 36.99 -11.82 -51.07
C ASN A 162 37.05 -11.29 -49.63
N ASP A 163 37.74 -12.06 -48.78
CA ASP A 163 38.00 -11.86 -47.34
C ASP A 163 36.77 -11.89 -46.42
N ARG A 164 36.33 -13.10 -46.00
CA ARG A 164 36.18 -13.54 -44.58
C ARG A 164 35.40 -14.86 -44.41
N GLU A 165 35.75 -15.53 -43.31
CA GLU A 165 35.32 -16.80 -42.71
C GLU A 165 34.98 -18.00 -43.63
N THR A 166 35.90 -18.98 -43.64
CA THR A 166 35.73 -20.31 -44.28
C THR A 166 35.03 -21.34 -43.38
N GLN A 167 34.59 -20.93 -42.18
CA GLN A 167 33.99 -21.82 -41.18
C GLN A 167 32.48 -21.61 -41.13
N TYR A 168 31.72 -22.69 -41.35
CA TYR A 168 30.27 -22.73 -41.20
C TYR A 168 29.89 -23.71 -40.07
N PRO A 169 29.16 -23.27 -39.03
CA PRO A 169 28.66 -21.92 -38.81
C PRO A 169 29.74 -20.96 -38.27
N ALA A 170 29.66 -19.71 -38.69
CA ALA A 170 30.43 -18.56 -38.24
C ALA A 170 29.75 -17.90 -37.05
N PHE A 171 30.53 -17.38 -36.10
CA PHE A 171 29.98 -16.61 -34.99
C PHE A 171 29.56 -15.20 -35.49
N PRO A 172 28.29 -14.78 -35.34
CA PRO A 172 27.84 -13.48 -35.84
C PRO A 172 28.54 -12.31 -35.14
N SER A 173 29.36 -11.57 -35.89
CA SER A 173 30.25 -10.53 -35.34
C SER A 173 30.21 -9.20 -36.11
N PHE A 174 29.69 -9.18 -37.34
CA PHE A 174 29.46 -7.94 -38.09
C PHE A 174 28.19 -7.26 -37.61
N SER A 175 28.07 -5.94 -37.80
CA SER A 175 26.86 -5.19 -37.43
C SER A 175 26.48 -4.17 -38.49
N TYR A 176 25.19 -3.91 -38.63
CA TYR A 176 24.66 -2.91 -39.56
C TYR A 176 23.57 -2.06 -38.91
N GLN A 177 23.85 -0.76 -38.75
CA GLN A 177 22.92 0.25 -38.26
C GLN A 177 22.23 -0.08 -36.91
N ASN A 178 22.82 -0.91 -36.05
CA ASN A 178 22.18 -1.34 -34.79
C ASN A 178 20.73 -1.85 -34.99
N SER A 179 20.50 -2.53 -36.13
CA SER A 179 19.18 -3.00 -36.56
C SER A 179 18.62 -4.15 -35.72
N TYR A 180 17.29 -4.18 -35.57
CA TYR A 180 16.57 -5.36 -35.12
C TYR A 180 16.18 -6.25 -36.31
N TYR A 181 16.59 -7.52 -36.30
CA TYR A 181 16.34 -8.49 -37.37
C TYR A 181 15.13 -9.41 -37.12
N TYR A 182 14.20 -9.00 -36.25
CA TYR A 182 12.95 -9.74 -35.96
C TYR A 182 13.19 -11.17 -35.50
N GLN A 183 14.03 -11.30 -34.47
CA GLN A 183 14.31 -12.55 -33.78
C GLN A 183 14.00 -12.43 -32.30
N ASP A 184 13.66 -13.54 -31.67
CA ASP A 184 13.36 -13.59 -30.24
C ASP A 184 13.75 -14.96 -29.66
N ILE A 185 13.77 -15.04 -28.33
CA ILE A 185 13.92 -16.28 -27.58
C ILE A 185 12.63 -16.59 -26.82
N VAL A 186 12.43 -17.86 -26.51
CA VAL A 186 11.47 -18.30 -25.49
C VAL A 186 12.29 -18.70 -24.27
N PHE A 187 12.32 -17.81 -23.29
CA PHE A 187 13.03 -18.00 -22.03
C PHE A 187 12.04 -18.44 -20.95
N ASP A 188 12.39 -19.49 -20.23
CA ASP A 188 11.68 -19.97 -19.07
C ASP A 188 12.57 -19.71 -17.86
N ALA A 189 12.15 -18.79 -17.00
CA ALA A 189 12.89 -18.46 -15.80
C ALA A 189 12.93 -19.68 -14.89
N SER A 190 14.12 -20.17 -14.56
CA SER A 190 14.26 -21.07 -13.43
C SER A 190 14.30 -20.18 -12.21
N GLU A 191 13.18 -20.03 -11.51
CA GLU A 191 13.28 -19.48 -10.16
C GLU A 191 14.14 -20.46 -9.34
N ASP A 192 15.09 -19.94 -8.58
CA ASP A 192 15.53 -20.64 -7.37
C ASP A 192 14.25 -21.05 -6.66
N GLN A 193 13.96 -22.35 -6.61
CA GLN A 193 12.75 -22.85 -5.95
C GLN A 193 12.89 -22.62 -4.47
N GLU A 194 12.55 -21.41 -4.03
CA GLU A 194 12.52 -21.09 -2.62
C GLU A 194 11.29 -21.77 -2.02
N THR A 195 11.55 -22.78 -1.21
CA THR A 195 10.50 -23.41 -0.42
C THR A 195 10.41 -22.69 0.91
N ILE A 196 9.28 -22.01 1.15
CA ILE A 196 8.97 -21.39 2.43
C ILE A 196 7.99 -22.25 3.22
N LYS A 197 8.07 -22.16 4.55
CA LYS A 197 7.03 -22.70 5.42
C LYS A 197 5.91 -21.67 5.54
N VAL A 198 4.69 -22.04 5.20
CA VAL A 198 3.52 -21.17 5.32
C VAL A 198 2.30 -21.96 5.80
N ARG A 199 1.38 -21.32 6.50
CA ARG A 199 0.15 -21.98 6.96
C ARG A 199 -0.80 -22.25 5.80
N GLN A 200 -1.37 -23.45 5.78
CA GLN A 200 -2.26 -23.93 4.71
C GLN A 200 -3.39 -22.96 4.35
N HIS A 201 -3.97 -22.26 5.33
CA HIS A 201 -5.10 -21.34 5.08
C HIS A 201 -4.73 -20.05 4.33
N VAL A 202 -3.44 -19.73 4.19
CA VAL A 202 -2.94 -18.47 3.61
C VAL A 202 -2.50 -18.62 2.16
N ILE A 203 -2.17 -19.83 1.70
CA ILE A 203 -1.54 -20.05 0.38
C ILE A 203 -2.34 -19.57 -0.83
N ASN A 204 -3.66 -19.48 -0.70
CA ASN A 204 -4.55 -18.97 -1.74
C ASN A 204 -5.10 -17.57 -1.41
N HIS A 205 -4.64 -16.96 -0.31
CA HIS A 205 -5.09 -15.64 0.08
C HIS A 205 -4.44 -14.58 -0.83
N PRO A 206 -5.22 -13.67 -1.45
CA PRO A 206 -4.70 -12.71 -2.42
C PRO A 206 -3.57 -11.83 -1.88
N ILE A 207 -3.62 -11.43 -0.60
CA ILE A 207 -2.56 -10.63 0.04
C ILE A 207 -1.22 -11.37 0.07
N PHE A 208 -1.24 -12.66 0.39
CA PHE A 208 -0.03 -13.47 0.43
C PHE A 208 0.58 -13.58 -0.97
N LEU A 209 -0.22 -13.98 -1.96
CA LEU A 209 0.22 -14.09 -3.35
C LEU A 209 0.67 -12.75 -3.95
N GLU A 210 0.07 -11.64 -3.52
CA GLU A 210 0.44 -10.30 -3.94
C GLU A 210 1.80 -9.88 -3.36
N ASN A 211 2.08 -10.21 -2.10
CA ASN A 211 3.36 -9.88 -1.45
C ASN A 211 4.55 -10.69 -1.97
N LEU A 212 4.31 -11.82 -2.65
CA LEU A 212 5.36 -12.55 -3.38
C LEU A 212 5.83 -11.82 -4.65
N LYS A 213 5.09 -10.82 -5.12
CA LYS A 213 5.49 -10.04 -6.30
C LYS A 213 6.53 -8.99 -5.92
N PRO A 214 7.45 -8.63 -6.84
CA PRO A 214 8.40 -7.55 -6.59
C PRO A 214 7.68 -6.23 -6.36
N GLY A 215 8.17 -5.47 -5.38
CA GLY A 215 7.77 -4.07 -5.19
C GLY A 215 8.35 -3.16 -6.27
N THR A 216 7.92 -1.90 -6.28
CA THR A 216 8.42 -0.87 -7.19
C THR A 216 9.21 0.14 -6.40
N GLU A 217 10.53 0.21 -6.60
CA GLU A 217 11.39 1.18 -5.93
C GLU A 217 11.06 2.64 -6.32
N GLY A 218 11.42 3.59 -5.45
CA GLY A 218 11.22 5.02 -5.68
C GLY A 218 9.76 5.47 -5.71
N TRP A 219 8.83 4.61 -5.29
CA TRP A 219 7.40 4.93 -5.21
C TRP A 219 7.12 6.12 -4.29
N ASP A 220 7.89 6.24 -3.21
CA ASP A 220 7.86 7.25 -2.14
C ASP A 220 8.78 8.45 -2.39
N ASN A 221 9.51 8.49 -3.51
CA ASN A 221 10.22 9.69 -3.95
C ASN A 221 9.22 10.67 -4.54
N ILE A 222 8.81 11.65 -3.73
CA ILE A 222 7.79 12.63 -4.09
C ILE A 222 8.38 14.04 -4.12
N ASP A 223 8.36 14.69 -5.29
CA ASP A 223 8.62 16.13 -5.41
C ASP A 223 7.30 16.89 -5.26
N TYR A 224 6.84 17.05 -4.02
CA TYR A 224 5.55 17.68 -3.71
C TYR A 224 5.42 19.08 -4.36
N ALA A 225 4.21 19.41 -4.80
CA ALA A 225 3.85 20.77 -5.19
C ALA A 225 4.17 21.75 -4.06
N GLN A 226 4.57 22.97 -4.39
CA GLN A 226 4.92 24.01 -3.41
C GLN A 226 3.99 25.21 -3.51
N ASP A 227 3.47 25.47 -4.71
CA ASP A 227 2.62 26.62 -5.03
C ASP A 227 1.38 26.17 -5.82
N LEU A 228 0.79 25.04 -5.41
CA LEU A 228 -0.44 24.48 -6.01
C LEU A 228 -0.31 24.17 -7.51
N GLN A 229 0.90 23.82 -7.97
CA GLN A 229 1.15 23.42 -9.37
C GLN A 229 0.20 22.30 -9.81
N ILE A 230 -0.04 21.34 -8.92
CA ILE A 230 -1.00 20.25 -9.07
C ILE A 230 -1.69 19.98 -7.75
N ALA A 231 -2.99 19.72 -7.80
CA ALA A 231 -3.78 19.28 -6.66
C ALA A 231 -4.85 18.29 -7.13
N ALA A 232 -5.22 17.33 -6.27
CA ALA A 232 -6.14 16.27 -6.66
C ALA A 232 -6.95 15.72 -5.48
N PHE A 233 -8.12 15.18 -5.81
CA PHE A 233 -8.90 14.34 -4.92
C PHE A 233 -9.69 13.29 -5.72
N LEU A 234 -10.23 12.31 -5.01
CA LEU A 234 -10.96 11.18 -5.58
C LEU A 234 -12.47 11.28 -5.29
N SER A 235 -13.29 10.67 -6.15
CA SER A 235 -14.74 10.62 -5.98
C SER A 235 -15.23 9.73 -4.83
N SER A 236 -14.34 8.94 -4.22
CA SER A 236 -14.59 8.13 -3.02
C SER A 236 -13.30 7.92 -2.23
N GLN A 237 -13.41 7.49 -0.97
CA GLN A 237 -12.27 7.02 -0.15
C GLN A 237 -12.18 5.49 -0.12
N SER A 238 -13.25 4.81 -0.51
CA SER A 238 -13.29 3.37 -0.67
C SER A 238 -14.12 3.00 -1.89
N ILE A 239 -13.70 1.93 -2.57
CA ILE A 239 -14.48 1.27 -3.63
C ILE A 239 -14.38 -0.24 -3.41
N ASN A 240 -15.37 -1.00 -3.86
CA ASN A 240 -15.31 -2.47 -3.85
C ASN A 240 -14.70 -2.99 -5.16
N LYS A 241 -14.23 -4.23 -5.15
CA LYS A 241 -13.68 -4.89 -6.34
C LYS A 241 -14.61 -4.80 -7.55
N GLY A 242 -14.04 -4.39 -8.68
CA GLY A 242 -14.76 -4.24 -9.94
C GLY A 242 -15.50 -2.91 -10.09
N GLU A 243 -15.45 -2.04 -9.08
CA GLU A 243 -15.87 -0.66 -9.20
C GLU A 243 -14.73 0.22 -9.76
N PHE A 244 -15.04 1.47 -10.06
CA PHE A 244 -14.08 2.45 -10.56
C PHE A 244 -14.06 3.66 -9.63
N ILE A 245 -12.99 4.45 -9.73
CA ILE A 245 -12.85 5.68 -8.97
C ILE A 245 -12.44 6.81 -9.90
N ASP A 246 -13.14 7.93 -9.78
CA ASP A 246 -12.86 9.12 -10.58
C ASP A 246 -11.82 9.97 -9.88
N LEU A 247 -10.83 10.36 -10.66
CA LEU A 247 -9.78 11.28 -10.29
C LEU A 247 -10.13 12.69 -10.79
N LYS A 248 -10.09 13.65 -9.87
CA LYS A 248 -10.33 15.07 -10.14
C LYS A 248 -9.03 15.83 -9.89
N VAL A 249 -8.50 16.48 -10.92
CA VAL A 249 -7.21 17.19 -10.87
C VAL A 249 -7.37 18.64 -11.31
N SER A 250 -6.65 19.53 -10.63
CA SER A 250 -6.47 20.91 -11.04
C SER A 250 -4.98 21.20 -11.21
N LEU A 251 -4.60 21.75 -12.37
CA LEU A 251 -3.27 22.28 -12.60
C LEU A 251 -3.26 23.81 -12.50
N ALA A 252 -2.15 24.39 -12.02
CA ALA A 252 -1.94 25.83 -12.07
C ALA A 252 -1.85 26.35 -13.52
N THR A 253 -1.22 25.55 -14.39
CA THR A 253 -1.13 25.80 -15.84
C THR A 253 -1.68 24.59 -16.57
N LEU A 254 -2.59 24.78 -17.53
CA LEU A 254 -3.15 23.68 -18.31
C LEU A 254 -2.03 22.86 -18.98
N GLY A 255 -2.20 21.55 -19.02
CA GLY A 255 -1.15 20.66 -19.49
C GLY A 255 -1.55 19.19 -19.40
N ASN A 256 -0.55 18.34 -19.25
CA ASN A 256 -0.74 16.91 -19.10
C ASN A 256 -0.21 16.44 -17.76
N ILE A 257 -0.81 15.38 -17.23
CA ILE A 257 -0.35 14.70 -16.02
C ILE A 257 0.05 13.25 -16.32
N LYS A 258 0.93 12.72 -15.48
CA LYS A 258 1.14 11.28 -15.29
C LYS A 258 0.38 10.82 -14.05
N VAL A 259 -0.33 9.70 -14.16
CA VAL A 259 -1.05 9.03 -13.06
C VAL A 259 -0.37 7.69 -12.80
N GLU A 260 0.11 7.49 -11.58
CA GLU A 260 0.70 6.23 -11.13
C GLU A 260 -0.07 5.74 -9.89
N VAL A 261 -0.54 4.50 -9.91
CA VAL A 261 -1.31 3.92 -8.80
C VAL A 261 -0.53 2.78 -8.19
N PHE A 262 -0.18 2.93 -6.92
CA PHE A 262 0.57 1.96 -6.14
C PHE A 262 -0.34 1.29 -5.11
N ARG A 263 -0.28 -0.04 -5.01
CA ARG A 263 -0.84 -0.76 -3.86
C ARG A 263 0.20 -0.77 -2.75
N LEU A 264 -0.15 -0.22 -1.60
CA LEU A 264 0.68 -0.26 -0.39
C LEU A 264 0.66 -1.67 0.22
N GLY A 265 1.79 -2.13 0.76
CA GLY A 265 1.97 -3.49 1.29
C GLY A 265 3.40 -3.73 1.75
N TYR A 266 3.83 -5.00 1.87
CA TYR A 266 5.19 -5.33 2.31
C TYR A 266 6.20 -5.41 1.16
N TYR A 267 5.94 -6.26 0.16
CA TYR A 267 6.76 -6.48 -1.04
C TYR A 267 8.27 -6.61 -0.75
N SER A 268 8.65 -7.60 0.05
CA SER A 268 10.04 -7.83 0.49
C SER A 268 10.71 -6.62 1.14
N GLY A 269 9.92 -5.75 1.77
CA GLY A 269 10.38 -4.53 2.43
C GLY A 269 10.30 -3.27 1.57
N VAL A 270 10.12 -3.38 0.24
CA VAL A 270 10.03 -2.23 -0.69
C VAL A 270 8.83 -1.34 -0.36
N GLY A 271 7.69 -1.94 -0.01
CA GLY A 271 6.58 -1.21 0.58
C GLY A 271 5.41 -0.84 -0.34
N ALA A 272 5.60 -0.84 -1.64
CA ALA A 272 4.51 -0.66 -2.59
C ALA A 272 4.82 -1.33 -3.93
N ARG A 273 3.77 -1.61 -4.72
CA ARG A 273 3.90 -2.09 -6.09
C ARG A 273 3.05 -1.23 -7.02
N LEU A 274 3.62 -0.81 -8.16
CA LEU A 274 2.88 -0.13 -9.22
C LEU A 274 1.87 -1.12 -9.84
N ILE A 275 0.60 -0.74 -9.83
CA ILE A 275 -0.51 -1.56 -10.33
C ILE A 275 -1.07 -0.99 -11.63
N HIS A 276 -1.01 0.34 -11.78
CA HIS A 276 -1.58 1.03 -12.92
C HIS A 276 -0.81 2.30 -13.22
N GLU A 277 -0.64 2.61 -14.50
CA GLU A 277 -0.04 3.84 -14.98
C GLU A 277 -0.88 4.38 -16.15
N ALA A 278 -1.02 5.69 -16.20
CA ALA A 278 -1.52 6.40 -17.37
C ALA A 278 -0.73 7.69 -17.55
N ASP A 279 -0.19 7.92 -18.75
CA ASP A 279 0.62 9.10 -19.06
C ASP A 279 -0.09 10.00 -20.09
N ASN A 280 0.35 11.26 -20.15
CA ASN A 280 -0.15 12.29 -21.04
C ASN A 280 -1.68 12.50 -20.95
N ILE A 281 -2.21 12.45 -19.73
CA ILE A 281 -3.63 12.72 -19.47
C ILE A 281 -3.85 14.24 -19.46
N PRO A 282 -4.70 14.80 -20.34
CA PRO A 282 -4.97 16.23 -20.33
C PRO A 282 -5.66 16.65 -19.02
N ALA A 283 -5.14 17.70 -18.38
CA ALA A 283 -5.72 18.28 -17.18
C ALA A 283 -5.81 19.80 -17.31
N THR A 284 -6.86 20.37 -16.73
CA THR A 284 -7.17 21.79 -16.81
C THR A 284 -7.06 22.45 -15.43
N GLN A 285 -7.11 23.78 -15.42
CA GLN A 285 -7.23 24.54 -14.18
C GLN A 285 -8.68 24.47 -13.68
N GLN A 286 -8.86 24.03 -12.43
CA GLN A 286 -10.18 23.90 -11.80
C GLN A 286 -10.25 24.60 -10.42
N SER A 287 -9.36 25.54 -10.11
CA SER A 287 -9.14 26.11 -8.76
C SER A 287 -10.31 26.86 -8.09
N THR A 288 -11.49 26.93 -8.70
CA THR A 288 -12.67 27.61 -8.12
C THR A 288 -13.20 26.84 -6.90
N GLU A 289 -13.03 27.41 -5.73
CA GLU A 289 -13.56 26.90 -4.46
C GLU A 289 -14.92 27.49 -4.13
N THR A 290 -15.81 26.66 -3.56
CA THR A 290 -17.04 27.09 -2.91
C THR A 290 -16.82 27.09 -1.41
N VAL A 291 -17.17 28.18 -0.74
CA VAL A 291 -16.98 28.34 0.70
C VAL A 291 -18.31 28.68 1.34
N ASP A 292 -18.73 27.86 2.29
CA ASP A 292 -19.85 28.21 3.16
C ASP A 292 -19.36 29.25 4.21
N PRO A 293 -19.90 30.47 4.24
CA PRO A 293 -19.43 31.51 5.13
C PRO A 293 -19.74 31.23 6.61
N VAL A 294 -20.71 30.35 6.89
CA VAL A 294 -21.12 29.94 8.23
C VAL A 294 -20.28 28.76 8.67
N THR A 295 -20.34 27.63 7.97
CA THR A 295 -19.68 26.39 8.41
C THR A 295 -18.19 26.37 8.07
N LYS A 296 -17.70 27.33 7.28
CA LYS A 296 -16.35 27.34 6.69
C LYS A 296 -16.03 26.08 5.89
N LEU A 297 -17.06 25.41 5.37
CA LEU A 297 -16.89 24.25 4.52
C LEU A 297 -16.33 24.71 3.17
N VAL A 298 -15.16 24.20 2.81
CA VAL A 298 -14.56 24.38 1.48
C VAL A 298 -14.85 23.15 0.64
N ARG A 299 -15.44 23.33 -0.55
CA ARG A 299 -15.68 22.27 -1.53
C ARG A 299 -15.29 22.69 -2.93
N PHE A 300 -14.98 21.70 -3.74
CA PHE A 300 -14.70 21.86 -5.16
C PHE A 300 -15.68 21.04 -6.00
N ASN A 301 -16.14 21.62 -7.11
CA ASN A 301 -16.98 20.92 -8.09
C ASN A 301 -16.18 20.60 -9.36
N TRP A 302 -15.01 19.98 -9.19
CA TRP A 302 -14.13 19.62 -10.30
C TRP A 302 -14.76 18.55 -11.18
N LEU A 303 -14.60 18.70 -12.49
CA LEU A 303 -14.89 17.67 -13.47
C LEU A 303 -13.91 16.52 -13.31
N THR A 304 -14.36 15.32 -13.67
CA THR A 304 -13.50 14.13 -13.72
C THR A 304 -12.43 14.34 -14.79
N THR A 305 -11.17 14.22 -14.38
CA THR A 305 -10.00 14.30 -15.27
C THR A 305 -9.67 12.92 -15.85
N TYR A 306 -9.78 11.88 -15.02
CA TYR A 306 -9.47 10.50 -15.39
C TYR A 306 -10.30 9.53 -14.54
N THR A 307 -10.61 8.36 -15.08
CA THR A 307 -11.28 7.29 -14.32
C THR A 307 -10.34 6.10 -14.19
N ILE A 308 -9.97 5.77 -12.96
CA ILE A 308 -9.19 4.57 -12.65
C ILE A 308 -10.19 3.41 -12.60
N LYS A 309 -10.09 2.52 -13.61
CA LYS A 309 -10.89 1.28 -13.66
C LYS A 309 -10.14 0.19 -12.90
N THR A 310 -10.75 -0.35 -11.86
CA THR A 310 -10.20 -1.56 -11.22
C THR A 310 -10.78 -2.80 -11.91
N ASP A 311 -9.99 -3.87 -11.94
CA ASP A 311 -10.46 -5.19 -12.38
C ASP A 311 -10.36 -6.20 -11.23
N ARG A 312 -10.67 -7.47 -11.53
CA ARG A 312 -10.67 -8.53 -10.53
C ARG A 312 -9.27 -8.95 -10.06
N ALA A 313 -8.21 -8.56 -10.76
CA ALA A 313 -6.83 -8.88 -10.41
C ALA A 313 -6.27 -7.95 -9.33
N TRP A 314 -6.88 -6.78 -9.12
CA TRP A 314 -6.50 -5.88 -8.03
C TRP A 314 -6.82 -6.51 -6.67
N VAL A 315 -5.92 -6.38 -5.71
CA VAL A 315 -6.02 -7.04 -4.40
C VAL A 315 -6.46 -6.01 -3.36
N THR A 316 -7.32 -6.41 -2.40
CA THR A 316 -7.75 -5.48 -1.34
C THR A 316 -6.55 -4.83 -0.65
N GLY A 317 -6.66 -3.56 -0.29
CA GLY A 317 -5.53 -2.78 0.22
C GLY A 317 -5.79 -1.28 0.22
N CYS A 318 -4.85 -0.54 0.77
CA CYS A 318 -4.76 0.90 0.56
C CYS A 318 -3.92 1.19 -0.69
N TYR A 319 -4.43 2.10 -1.50
CA TYR A 319 -3.83 2.47 -2.77
C TYR A 319 -3.46 3.95 -2.74
N MET A 320 -2.22 4.24 -3.12
CA MET A 320 -1.70 5.58 -3.30
C MET A 320 -1.73 5.93 -4.79
N VAL A 321 -2.32 7.07 -5.12
CA VAL A 321 -2.33 7.66 -6.47
C VAL A 321 -1.32 8.80 -6.46
N LYS A 322 -0.18 8.62 -7.14
CA LYS A 322 0.84 9.65 -7.37
C LYS A 322 0.57 10.34 -8.70
N LEU A 323 0.50 11.66 -8.66
CA LEU A 323 0.15 12.49 -9.81
C LEU A 323 1.29 13.43 -10.09
N THR A 324 1.78 13.46 -11.32
CA THR A 324 2.89 14.34 -11.74
C THR A 324 2.39 15.31 -12.78
N ASP A 325 2.53 16.61 -12.52
CA ASP A 325 2.41 17.64 -13.56
C ASP A 325 3.61 17.53 -14.51
N LYS A 326 3.38 17.22 -15.78
CA LYS A 326 4.47 17.02 -16.74
C LYS A 326 5.19 18.31 -17.12
N LEU A 327 4.59 19.47 -16.88
CA LEU A 327 5.24 20.75 -17.16
C LEU A 327 6.31 21.06 -16.11
N THR A 328 5.99 20.85 -14.84
CA THR A 328 6.84 21.29 -13.72
C THR A 328 7.58 20.14 -13.04
N GLY A 329 7.17 18.89 -13.25
CA GLY A 329 7.65 17.72 -12.51
C GLY A 329 7.07 17.61 -11.09
N LYS A 330 6.28 18.58 -10.63
CA LYS A 330 5.70 18.59 -9.29
C LYS A 330 4.59 17.58 -9.11
N GLN A 331 4.46 17.09 -7.89
CA GLN A 331 3.61 15.96 -7.56
C GLN A 331 2.63 16.23 -6.43
N CYS A 332 1.50 15.51 -6.45
CA CYS A 332 0.61 15.39 -5.30
C CYS A 332 0.11 13.95 -5.19
N LEU A 333 -0.44 13.61 -4.01
CA LEU A 333 -0.92 12.28 -3.68
C LEU A 333 -2.42 12.29 -3.39
N SER A 334 -3.05 11.14 -3.63
CA SER A 334 -4.38 10.81 -3.13
C SER A 334 -4.40 9.34 -2.71
N PHE A 335 -5.35 8.98 -1.83
CA PHE A 335 -5.44 7.63 -1.29
C PHE A 335 -6.87 7.11 -1.34
N PHE A 336 -7.02 5.81 -1.58
CA PHE A 336 -8.30 5.13 -1.42
C PHE A 336 -8.09 3.68 -0.97
N VAL A 337 -9.12 3.08 -0.39
CA VAL A 337 -9.16 1.66 -0.09
C VAL A 337 -9.89 0.91 -1.19
N LEU A 338 -9.25 -0.14 -1.73
CA LEU A 338 -9.95 -1.15 -2.50
C LEU A 338 -10.40 -2.26 -1.55
N ARG A 339 -11.71 -2.45 -1.45
CA ARG A 339 -12.32 -3.53 -0.67
C ARG A 339 -12.49 -4.79 -1.50
N ASP A 340 -12.62 -5.91 -0.81
CA ASP A 340 -13.14 -7.15 -1.35
C ASP A 340 -14.13 -7.72 -0.33
N ASP A 341 -15.37 -7.24 -0.38
CA ASP A 341 -16.40 -7.54 0.63
C ASP A 341 -16.81 -9.03 0.68
N ASN A 342 -16.36 -9.82 -0.30
CA ASN A 342 -16.57 -11.26 -0.43
C ASN A 342 -15.34 -12.08 -0.03
N LEU A 343 -14.18 -11.44 0.18
CA LEU A 343 -12.97 -12.14 0.58
C LEU A 343 -13.08 -12.67 2.00
N LYS A 344 -12.73 -13.94 2.18
CA LYS A 344 -12.65 -14.56 3.49
C LYS A 344 -11.31 -14.21 4.15
N SER A 345 -11.32 -13.13 4.93
CA SER A 345 -10.20 -12.69 5.79
C SER A 345 -10.53 -12.88 7.26
N ASP A 346 -9.52 -12.83 8.12
CA ASP A 346 -9.68 -12.91 9.58
C ASP A 346 -9.73 -11.53 10.24
N ILE A 347 -9.01 -10.55 9.68
CA ILE A 347 -8.89 -9.19 10.19
C ILE A 347 -9.59 -8.22 9.24
N LEU A 348 -10.43 -7.33 9.79
CA LEU A 348 -10.86 -6.10 9.14
C LEU A 348 -10.06 -4.93 9.69
N TYR A 349 -9.20 -4.36 8.85
CA TYR A 349 -8.39 -3.18 9.19
C TYR A 349 -9.07 -1.90 8.69
N LYS A 350 -9.26 -0.92 9.58
CA LYS A 350 -9.86 0.37 9.25
C LYS A 350 -8.80 1.47 9.10
N PHE A 351 -8.88 2.23 8.00
CA PHE A 351 -8.17 3.50 7.82
C PHE A 351 -8.97 4.69 8.35
N ALA A 352 -8.28 5.64 8.99
CA ALA A 352 -8.86 6.78 9.69
C ALA A 352 -9.12 8.00 8.76
N PHE A 353 -9.71 7.78 7.58
CA PHE A 353 -9.92 8.83 6.59
C PHE A 353 -10.69 10.06 7.11
N SER A 354 -11.71 9.86 7.94
CA SER A 354 -12.45 10.94 8.59
C SER A 354 -11.54 11.84 9.45
N THR A 355 -10.51 11.26 10.08
CA THR A 355 -9.49 12.01 10.81
C THR A 355 -8.67 12.87 9.88
N TYR A 356 -8.17 12.31 8.77
CA TYR A 356 -7.38 13.08 7.81
C TYR A 356 -8.15 14.29 7.28
N ASP A 357 -9.45 14.14 7.01
CA ASP A 357 -10.29 15.23 6.54
C ASP A 357 -10.62 16.25 7.65
N ALA A 358 -10.71 15.83 8.91
CA ALA A 358 -10.91 16.74 10.04
C ALA A 358 -9.70 17.66 10.27
N TYR A 359 -8.49 17.16 10.03
CA TYR A 359 -7.24 17.94 10.09
C TYR A 359 -6.93 18.67 8.77
N ASN A 360 -7.62 18.36 7.68
CA ASN A 360 -7.37 18.97 6.38
C ASN A 360 -7.77 20.46 6.38
N SER A 361 -6.83 21.34 6.01
CA SER A 361 -7.10 22.77 5.83
C SER A 361 -7.01 23.24 4.38
N PHE A 362 -6.90 22.32 3.42
CA PHE A 362 -6.67 22.68 2.01
C PHE A 362 -7.66 23.73 1.49
N ALA A 363 -7.14 24.76 0.85
CA ALA A 363 -7.88 25.73 0.04
C ALA A 363 -6.89 26.41 -0.92
N TYR A 364 -7.39 26.86 -2.07
CA TYR A 364 -6.59 27.68 -2.99
C TYR A 364 -6.38 29.07 -2.39
N ASN A 365 -7.45 29.67 -1.84
CA ASN A 365 -7.31 30.91 -1.10
C ASN A 365 -6.76 30.63 0.30
N ALA A 366 -5.61 31.22 0.63
CA ALA A 366 -5.01 31.09 1.96
C ALA A 366 -5.95 31.55 3.09
N GLY A 367 -6.82 32.53 2.83
CA GLY A 367 -7.80 33.02 3.81
C GLY A 367 -8.93 32.04 4.12
N ASN A 368 -9.07 30.95 3.36
CA ASN A 368 -10.08 29.90 3.56
C ASN A 368 -9.50 28.61 4.15
N ARG A 369 -8.22 28.60 4.53
CA ARG A 369 -7.53 27.40 5.05
C ARG A 369 -7.91 27.10 6.50
N PHE A 370 -9.12 26.58 6.66
CA PHE A 370 -9.68 26.18 7.94
C PHE A 370 -9.89 24.67 7.97
N SER A 371 -9.46 24.06 9.07
CA SER A 371 -9.78 22.67 9.45
C SER A 371 -10.72 22.67 10.65
N SER A 372 -11.21 21.50 11.04
CA SER A 372 -11.98 21.35 12.28
C SER A 372 -11.11 21.44 13.55
N TYR A 373 -9.78 21.45 13.39
CA TYR A 373 -8.79 21.63 14.46
C TYR A 373 -8.23 23.07 14.53
N SER A 374 -8.48 23.92 13.53
CA SER A 374 -7.94 25.29 13.50
C SER A 374 -8.36 26.12 14.71
N SER A 375 -7.44 26.89 15.28
CA SER A 375 -7.75 27.85 16.34
C SER A 375 -8.60 29.01 15.80
N GLY A 376 -9.63 29.43 16.54
CA GLY A 376 -10.49 30.53 16.11
C GLY A 376 -11.63 30.08 15.20
N GLN A 377 -11.62 30.53 13.95
CA GLN A 377 -12.64 30.17 12.95
C GLN A 377 -12.36 28.77 12.39
N ARG A 378 -12.87 27.72 13.03
CA ARG A 378 -12.75 26.35 12.54
C ARG A 378 -13.83 26.01 11.51
N SER A 379 -13.56 24.96 10.73
CA SER A 379 -14.57 24.34 9.89
C SER A 379 -15.51 23.45 10.71
N LEU A 380 -16.81 23.66 10.56
CA LEU A 380 -17.87 22.90 11.22
C LEU A 380 -18.27 21.63 10.45
N GLN A 381 -17.62 21.39 9.31
CA GLN A 381 -17.88 20.26 8.44
C GLN A 381 -16.59 19.82 7.74
N ILE A 382 -16.47 18.53 7.48
CA ILE A 382 -15.42 17.97 6.61
C ILE A 382 -16.00 17.71 5.22
N SER A 383 -15.16 17.81 4.17
CA SER A 383 -15.55 17.40 2.82
C SER A 383 -14.49 16.53 2.15
N LEU A 384 -14.98 15.49 1.48
CA LEU A 384 -14.20 14.61 0.61
C LEU A 384 -14.03 15.18 -0.81
N ASP A 385 -14.75 16.25 -1.15
CA ASP A 385 -14.63 16.93 -2.45
C ASP A 385 -13.55 18.01 -2.43
N ARG A 386 -12.38 17.63 -1.91
CA ARG A 386 -11.26 18.52 -1.67
C ARG A 386 -9.94 17.75 -1.57
N PRO A 387 -8.83 18.27 -2.12
CA PRO A 387 -7.51 17.71 -1.89
C PRO A 387 -7.14 17.70 -0.40
N LEU A 388 -6.22 16.79 -0.02
CA LEU A 388 -5.61 16.80 1.30
C LEU A 388 -4.37 17.69 1.28
N GLU A 389 -4.31 18.66 2.20
CA GLU A 389 -3.20 19.62 2.32
C GLU A 389 -1.84 18.92 2.46
N GLY A 390 -1.79 17.93 3.37
CA GLY A 390 -0.62 17.10 3.65
C GLY A 390 -0.11 16.30 2.47
N ASN A 391 -0.99 16.06 1.49
CA ASN A 391 -0.69 15.27 0.30
C ASN A 391 -0.52 16.13 -0.94
N THR A 392 -0.61 17.46 -0.79
CA THR A 392 -0.48 18.40 -1.91
C THR A 392 0.74 19.29 -1.76
N TYR A 393 0.77 20.15 -0.75
CA TYR A 393 1.83 21.18 -0.64
C TYR A 393 2.44 21.34 0.76
N ASN A 394 1.83 20.75 1.79
CA ASN A 394 2.35 20.81 3.15
C ASN A 394 2.63 19.40 3.68
N HIS A 395 3.63 18.71 3.13
CA HIS A 395 3.97 17.34 3.52
C HIS A 395 4.36 17.16 5.01
N THR A 396 4.54 18.26 5.74
CA THR A 396 4.75 18.28 7.20
C THR A 396 3.44 18.23 8.01
N ALA A 397 2.27 18.41 7.38
CA ALA A 397 0.96 18.23 8.00
C ALA A 397 0.64 16.73 8.21
N THR A 398 1.30 16.14 9.20
CA THR A 398 1.34 14.70 9.48
C THR A 398 -0.01 14.06 9.78
N ASN A 399 -1.00 14.85 10.21
CA ASN A 399 -2.29 14.35 10.67
C ASN A 399 -3.26 14.00 9.53
N SER A 400 -2.88 14.28 8.29
CA SER A 400 -3.71 14.06 7.10
C SER A 400 -3.09 13.07 6.10
N ASN A 401 -2.21 12.16 6.56
CA ASN A 401 -1.45 11.27 5.69
C ASN A 401 -1.39 9.81 6.23
N PRO A 402 -1.98 8.83 5.51
CA PRO A 402 -1.93 7.41 5.88
C PRO A 402 -0.52 6.81 5.99
N LEU A 403 0.47 7.38 5.30
CA LEU A 403 1.86 6.91 5.36
C LEU A 403 2.51 7.17 6.72
N ARG A 404 1.88 7.99 7.56
CA ARG A 404 2.44 8.39 8.84
C ARG A 404 2.17 7.40 9.97
N TRP A 405 0.93 6.94 10.08
CA TRP A 405 0.45 6.29 11.29
C TRP A 405 0.06 4.83 11.10
N GLU A 406 -0.58 4.51 9.98
CA GLU A 406 -1.13 3.18 9.69
C GLU A 406 -0.21 2.29 8.87
N TYR A 407 0.72 2.90 8.13
CA TYR A 407 1.50 2.20 7.11
C TYR A 407 2.43 1.12 7.68
N GLN A 408 3.01 1.36 8.86
CA GLN A 408 3.85 0.39 9.58
C GLN A 408 3.02 -0.85 9.97
N THR A 409 1.79 -0.65 10.42
CA THR A 409 0.88 -1.74 10.80
C THR A 409 0.50 -2.59 9.59
N ILE A 410 0.15 -1.98 8.46
CA ILE A 410 -0.23 -2.76 7.27
C ILE A 410 0.97 -3.51 6.68
N ARG A 411 2.17 -2.90 6.66
CA ARG A 411 3.40 -3.58 6.26
C ARG A 411 3.66 -4.80 7.13
N TRP A 412 3.51 -4.67 8.45
CA TRP A 412 3.72 -5.77 9.38
C TRP A 412 2.66 -6.87 9.22
N LEU A 413 1.38 -6.53 9.07
CA LEU A 413 0.33 -7.53 8.82
C LEU A 413 0.60 -8.34 7.55
N GLU A 414 1.00 -7.64 6.49
CA GLU A 414 1.27 -8.22 5.18
C GLU A 414 2.58 -9.03 5.15
N LYS A 415 3.65 -8.53 5.78
CA LYS A 415 4.92 -9.25 5.98
C LYS A 415 4.72 -10.61 6.61
N ASN A 416 3.79 -10.69 7.57
CA ASN A 416 3.52 -11.93 8.31
C ASN A 416 2.35 -12.73 7.74
N ALA A 417 1.93 -12.37 6.52
CA ALA A 417 0.93 -13.06 5.73
C ALA A 417 -0.40 -13.30 6.46
N TYR A 418 -0.84 -12.30 7.24
CA TYR A 418 -2.18 -12.32 7.82
C TYR A 418 -3.25 -12.19 6.73
N ARG A 419 -4.37 -12.88 6.92
CA ARG A 419 -5.56 -12.72 6.07
C ARG A 419 -6.31 -11.47 6.49
N VAL A 420 -6.02 -10.35 5.84
CA VAL A 420 -6.57 -9.02 6.14
C VAL A 420 -7.40 -8.48 4.98
N SER A 421 -8.52 -7.84 5.32
CA SER A 421 -9.31 -6.97 4.44
C SER A 421 -9.29 -5.55 4.99
N TYR A 422 -9.45 -4.55 4.12
CA TYR A 422 -9.35 -3.14 4.48
C TYR A 422 -10.67 -2.40 4.26
N CYS A 423 -10.95 -1.37 5.08
CA CYS A 423 -12.10 -0.48 4.90
C CYS A 423 -11.83 0.94 5.44
N CYS A 424 -12.78 1.85 5.27
CA CYS A 424 -12.87 3.11 6.00
C CYS A 424 -14.10 3.14 6.92
N GLY A 425 -14.20 4.16 7.79
CA GLY A 425 -15.33 4.31 8.72
C GLY A 425 -16.70 4.43 8.03
N GLN A 426 -16.76 5.07 6.86
CA GLN A 426 -18.02 5.15 6.08
C GLN A 426 -18.54 3.78 5.64
N ASP A 427 -17.65 2.83 5.37
CA ASP A 427 -18.06 1.48 4.98
C ASP A 427 -18.79 0.79 6.14
N ILE A 428 -18.30 0.98 7.36
CA ILE A 428 -18.91 0.44 8.59
C ILE A 428 -20.22 1.15 8.90
N ASP A 429 -20.28 2.50 8.77
CA ASP A 429 -21.51 3.27 8.93
C ASP A 429 -22.62 2.77 7.98
N LYS A 430 -22.28 2.63 6.70
CA LYS A 430 -23.20 2.20 5.63
C LYS A 430 -23.71 0.78 5.84
N ASN A 431 -22.81 -0.17 6.11
CA ASN A 431 -23.13 -1.60 6.08
C ASN A 431 -23.44 -2.19 7.47
N GLY A 432 -23.17 -1.45 8.55
CA GLY A 432 -23.50 -1.84 9.92
C GLY A 432 -22.70 -3.04 10.44
N ALA A 433 -23.19 -3.63 11.54
CA ALA A 433 -22.47 -4.66 12.28
C ALA A 433 -22.24 -5.95 11.48
N GLU A 434 -23.17 -6.33 10.59
CA GLU A 434 -23.07 -7.55 9.77
C GLU A 434 -21.84 -7.54 8.86
N TYR A 435 -21.41 -6.35 8.43
CA TYR A 435 -20.18 -6.17 7.66
C TYR A 435 -18.95 -6.56 8.49
N VAL A 436 -18.89 -6.13 9.75
CA VAL A 436 -17.77 -6.36 10.66
C VAL A 436 -17.78 -7.80 11.21
N GLN A 437 -18.97 -8.39 11.40
CA GLN A 437 -19.17 -9.76 11.89
C GLN A 437 -18.65 -10.86 10.96
N LYS A 438 -18.31 -10.53 9.71
CA LYS A 438 -17.63 -11.46 8.79
C LYS A 438 -16.21 -11.83 9.26
N TYR A 439 -15.62 -11.00 10.12
CA TYR A 439 -14.23 -11.07 10.56
C TYR A 439 -14.13 -11.51 12.02
N SER A 440 -12.96 -11.99 12.41
CA SER A 440 -12.67 -12.40 13.79
C SER A 440 -12.12 -11.25 14.62
N VAL A 441 -11.42 -10.31 13.96
CA VAL A 441 -10.82 -9.12 14.58
C VAL A 441 -11.19 -7.88 13.78
N PHE A 442 -11.62 -6.82 14.48
CA PHE A 442 -11.56 -5.45 13.99
C PHE A 442 -10.27 -4.80 14.52
N MET A 443 -9.53 -4.13 13.63
CA MET A 443 -8.24 -3.53 13.94
C MET A 443 -8.15 -2.10 13.41
N ASN A 444 -7.56 -1.22 14.22
CA ASN A 444 -7.16 0.12 13.85
C ASN A 444 -5.79 0.42 14.48
N SER A 445 -5.08 1.41 13.95
CA SER A 445 -3.83 1.90 14.52
C SER A 445 -3.63 3.37 14.21
N GLY A 446 -2.69 4.01 14.89
CA GLY A 446 -2.37 5.40 14.59
C GLY A 446 -3.34 6.38 15.23
N HIS A 447 -3.97 7.24 14.42
CA HIS A 447 -4.84 8.32 14.88
C HIS A 447 -6.27 8.22 14.32
N ASP A 448 -7.12 7.45 15.00
CA ASP A 448 -8.51 7.20 14.57
C ASP A 448 -9.54 7.95 15.43
N GLU A 449 -9.47 9.29 15.43
CA GLU A 449 -10.21 10.18 16.33
C GLU A 449 -11.70 10.40 15.98
N TYR A 450 -12.07 10.45 14.69
CA TYR A 450 -13.40 10.92 14.26
C TYR A 450 -14.29 9.79 13.75
N TRP A 451 -15.36 9.51 14.51
CA TRP A 451 -16.23 8.36 14.27
C TRP A 451 -17.69 8.75 14.17
N SER A 452 -18.51 8.01 13.42
CA SER A 452 -19.96 8.22 13.46
C SER A 452 -20.64 7.39 14.55
N PHE A 453 -21.81 7.81 15.04
CA PHE A 453 -22.60 6.97 15.97
C PHE A 453 -22.98 5.62 15.37
N ARG A 454 -23.21 5.56 14.05
CA ARG A 454 -23.59 4.32 13.36
C ARG A 454 -22.41 3.36 13.28
N GLU A 455 -21.21 3.88 13.06
CA GLU A 455 -19.97 3.13 13.12
C GLU A 455 -19.71 2.58 14.53
N TYR A 456 -19.75 3.45 15.56
CA TYR A 456 -19.60 3.04 16.96
C TYR A 456 -20.60 1.94 17.34
N LYS A 457 -21.87 2.09 16.95
CA LYS A 457 -22.92 1.09 17.15
C LYS A 457 -22.61 -0.24 16.47
N ALA A 458 -22.07 -0.20 15.25
CA ALA A 458 -21.70 -1.40 14.51
C ALA A 458 -20.59 -2.18 15.22
N ILE A 459 -19.55 -1.50 15.69
CA ILE A 459 -18.46 -2.13 16.45
C ILE A 459 -18.95 -2.66 17.80
N GLN A 460 -19.74 -1.88 18.54
CA GLN A 460 -20.32 -2.35 19.81
C GLN A 460 -21.15 -3.63 19.64
N LYS A 461 -21.92 -3.74 18.55
CA LYS A 461 -22.68 -4.95 18.20
C LYS A 461 -21.77 -6.10 17.74
N ALA A 462 -20.70 -5.81 17.00
CA ALA A 462 -19.75 -6.81 16.55
C ALA A 462 -19.04 -7.47 17.75
N ILE A 463 -18.61 -6.69 18.75
CA ILE A 463 -18.04 -7.21 20.01
C ILE A 463 -19.03 -8.13 20.71
N LYS A 464 -20.30 -7.73 20.82
CA LYS A 464 -21.37 -8.58 21.40
C LYS A 464 -21.60 -9.90 20.64
N CYS A 465 -21.20 -9.96 19.37
CA CYS A 465 -21.24 -11.16 18.53
C CYS A 465 -19.91 -11.94 18.50
N GLY A 466 -18.92 -11.57 19.32
CA GLY A 466 -17.65 -12.30 19.45
C GLY A 466 -16.51 -11.76 18.59
N VAL A 467 -16.69 -10.63 17.88
CA VAL A 467 -15.57 -9.99 17.15
C VAL A 467 -14.63 -9.33 18.15
N SER A 468 -13.35 -9.70 18.10
CA SER A 468 -12.30 -9.15 18.95
C SER A 468 -11.81 -7.79 18.43
N ILE A 469 -11.24 -6.97 19.31
CA ILE A 469 -10.69 -5.65 19.00
C ILE A 469 -9.19 -5.64 19.27
N VAL A 470 -8.43 -5.12 18.31
CA VAL A 470 -7.02 -4.78 18.48
C VAL A 470 -6.83 -3.32 18.07
N SER A 471 -6.71 -2.43 19.06
CA SER A 471 -6.48 -1.00 18.84
C SER A 471 -5.03 -0.64 19.18
N LEU A 472 -4.25 -0.30 18.16
CA LEU A 472 -2.87 0.21 18.28
C LEU A 472 -2.84 1.74 18.12
N SER A 473 -3.77 2.39 18.81
CA SER A 473 -4.15 3.79 18.61
C SER A 473 -4.35 4.45 19.98
N ALA A 474 -4.42 5.77 19.99
CA ALA A 474 -4.94 6.57 21.10
C ALA A 474 -5.86 7.65 20.55
N ASN A 475 -6.51 8.39 21.45
CA ASN A 475 -7.52 9.39 21.10
C ASN A 475 -8.58 8.83 20.15
N THR A 476 -8.87 7.54 20.30
CA THR A 476 -9.64 6.78 19.34
C THR A 476 -11.11 6.97 19.60
N CYS A 477 -11.91 7.30 18.59
CA CYS A 477 -13.35 7.52 18.74
C CYS A 477 -13.68 8.67 19.71
N TYR A 478 -12.85 9.71 19.76
CA TYR A 478 -13.05 10.84 20.68
C TYR A 478 -14.19 11.76 20.22
N TRP A 479 -14.19 12.17 18.94
CA TRP A 479 -15.22 13.06 18.38
C TRP A 479 -16.24 12.31 17.55
N ASN A 480 -17.53 12.62 17.77
CA ASN A 480 -18.56 12.13 16.84
C ASN A 480 -18.71 13.05 15.63
N ILE A 481 -18.88 12.41 14.46
CA ILE A 481 -19.23 13.06 13.20
C ILE A 481 -20.54 12.52 12.65
N LYS A 482 -21.21 13.30 11.81
CA LYS A 482 -22.45 12.89 11.14
C LYS A 482 -22.34 13.05 9.63
N TRP A 483 -22.26 11.94 8.91
CA TRP A 483 -22.26 11.91 7.45
C TRP A 483 -23.58 12.47 6.88
N SER A 484 -23.47 13.27 5.81
CA SER A 484 -24.59 13.57 4.93
C SER A 484 -25.00 12.32 4.13
N SER A 485 -26.20 12.35 3.53
CA SER A 485 -26.73 11.22 2.77
C SER A 485 -25.88 10.81 1.57
N ASP A 486 -25.09 11.74 1.01
CA ASP A 486 -24.15 11.48 -0.08
C ASP A 486 -22.80 10.90 0.39
N TYR A 487 -22.54 10.87 1.71
CA TYR A 487 -21.25 10.52 2.32
C TYR A 487 -20.05 11.29 1.73
N ARG A 488 -20.26 12.50 1.20
CA ARG A 488 -19.19 13.40 0.73
C ARG A 488 -18.87 14.51 1.70
N THR A 489 -19.73 14.71 2.69
CA THR A 489 -19.57 15.70 3.77
C THR A 489 -19.92 15.06 5.10
N ALA A 490 -19.26 15.46 6.19
CA ALA A 490 -19.73 15.16 7.53
C ALA A 490 -19.79 16.43 8.37
N THR A 491 -20.83 16.56 9.19
CA THR A 491 -20.88 17.61 10.20
C THR A 491 -20.01 17.26 11.39
N ILE A 492 -19.23 18.24 11.82
CA ILE A 492 -18.37 18.22 13.00
C ILE A 492 -18.42 19.59 13.65
N HIS A 493 -19.20 19.74 14.70
CA HIS A 493 -19.31 20.98 15.44
C HIS A 493 -18.84 20.76 16.87
N LYS A 494 -17.52 20.82 17.11
CA LYS A 494 -16.99 20.72 18.47
C LYS A 494 -17.64 21.80 19.35
N ARG A 495 -17.97 21.49 20.61
CA ARG A 495 -18.35 22.56 21.54
C ARG A 495 -17.17 23.51 21.72
N ASN A 496 -17.48 24.79 21.78
CA ASN A 496 -16.54 25.75 22.30
C ASN A 496 -16.80 25.84 23.80
N GLU A 497 -15.97 25.13 24.57
CA GLU A 497 -15.92 25.22 26.03
C GLU A 497 -14.60 25.87 26.44
N ALA A 498 -14.67 26.81 27.39
CA ALA A 498 -13.48 27.24 28.10
C ALA A 498 -13.11 26.11 29.06
N LEU A 499 -11.90 25.57 28.90
CA LEU A 499 -11.15 24.66 29.79
C LEU A 499 -11.13 23.18 29.40
N ALA A 500 -9.95 22.81 28.91
CA ALA A 500 -9.20 21.61 29.29
C ALA A 500 -7.98 22.13 30.07
N GLY A 501 -7.95 22.06 31.41
CA GLY A 501 -6.75 22.16 32.25
C GLY A 501 -5.90 23.44 32.30
N GLY A 502 -6.15 24.43 31.45
CA GLY A 502 -5.31 25.62 31.37
C GLY A 502 -5.86 26.57 30.32
N ILE A 503 -5.49 27.84 30.41
CA ILE A 503 -5.88 28.85 29.44
C ILE A 503 -5.31 28.42 28.08
N VAL A 504 -6.13 27.83 27.21
CA VAL A 504 -5.83 27.85 25.78
C VAL A 504 -5.88 29.33 25.40
N ASN A 505 -4.71 29.98 25.33
CA ASN A 505 -4.56 31.41 25.01
C ASN A 505 -5.20 31.80 23.65
N ASN A 506 -5.63 30.81 22.86
CA ASN A 506 -6.25 30.94 21.56
C ASN A 506 -7.71 30.44 21.49
N TYR A 507 -8.35 30.14 22.64
CA TYR A 507 -9.76 29.78 22.67
C TYR A 507 -10.62 31.00 22.30
N GLN A 508 -11.32 30.90 21.17
CA GLN A 508 -12.31 31.88 20.73
C GLN A 508 -13.66 31.15 20.65
N PRO A 509 -14.65 31.53 21.48
CA PRO A 509 -16.00 30.99 21.39
C PRO A 509 -16.57 31.17 19.98
N ASP A 510 -17.26 30.15 19.49
CA ASP A 510 -17.90 30.22 18.18
C ASP A 510 -19.21 30.97 18.43
N LYS A 511 -19.45 32.00 17.63
CA LYS A 511 -20.67 32.83 17.75
C LYS A 511 -21.86 32.18 17.05
N LEU A 512 -21.66 31.01 16.43
CA LEU A 512 -22.67 30.30 15.68
C LEU A 512 -23.58 29.49 16.61
N ASN A 513 -24.86 29.85 16.65
CA ASN A 513 -25.91 29.14 17.38
C ASN A 513 -26.32 27.83 16.67
N ILE A 514 -25.35 26.96 16.41
CA ILE A 514 -25.53 25.64 15.78
C ILE A 514 -25.42 24.58 16.87
N VAL A 515 -26.20 23.51 16.78
CA VAL A 515 -26.10 22.41 17.76
C VAL A 515 -24.73 21.73 17.61
N PRO A 516 -23.93 21.60 18.68
CA PRO A 516 -22.63 20.95 18.61
C PRO A 516 -22.74 19.44 18.43
N THR A 517 -21.74 18.86 17.77
CA THR A 517 -21.37 17.46 17.94
C THR A 517 -20.61 17.29 19.26
N TYR A 518 -20.93 16.21 19.95
CA TYR A 518 -20.35 15.76 21.21
C TYR A 518 -18.99 15.06 21.10
N ARG A 519 -18.26 14.99 22.21
CA ARG A 519 -17.30 13.92 22.47
C ARG A 519 -18.07 12.65 22.85
N PHE A 520 -17.58 11.46 22.49
CA PHE A 520 -18.27 10.22 22.87
C PHE A 520 -18.38 10.04 24.39
N ARG A 521 -17.40 10.57 25.13
CA ARG A 521 -17.37 10.61 26.59
C ARG A 521 -18.10 11.78 27.25
N ASP A 522 -18.70 12.71 26.49
CA ASP A 522 -19.38 13.84 27.13
C ASP A 522 -20.37 13.32 28.19
N PRO A 523 -20.32 13.79 29.45
CA PRO A 523 -21.15 13.24 30.53
C PRO A 523 -22.65 13.28 30.22
N GLU A 524 -23.07 14.25 29.41
CA GLU A 524 -24.46 14.37 28.95
C GLU A 524 -24.87 13.28 27.95
N LEU A 525 -23.94 12.61 27.27
CA LEU A 525 -24.22 11.47 26.39
C LEU A 525 -24.11 10.13 27.10
N PHE A 526 -23.39 10.08 28.22
CA PHE A 526 -23.13 8.84 28.92
C PHE A 526 -24.43 8.10 29.28
N ASN A 527 -24.51 6.83 28.89
CA ASN A 527 -25.68 5.96 28.98
C ASN A 527 -26.95 6.40 28.23
N LYS A 528 -26.92 7.50 27.46
CA LYS A 528 -28.02 7.87 26.56
C LYS A 528 -28.03 6.97 25.32
N THR A 529 -29.21 6.81 24.75
CA THR A 529 -29.39 6.13 23.47
C THR A 529 -29.51 7.16 22.35
N VAL A 530 -28.52 7.19 21.46
CA VAL A 530 -28.49 8.04 20.26
C VAL A 530 -28.49 7.14 19.03
N ASP A 531 -29.40 7.36 18.09
CA ASP A 531 -29.59 6.50 16.90
C ASP A 531 -29.68 5.00 17.23
N GLY A 532 -30.30 4.68 18.37
CA GLY A 532 -30.46 3.31 18.87
C GLY A 532 -29.16 2.67 19.38
N CYS A 533 -28.12 3.46 19.64
CA CYS A 533 -26.88 3.05 20.29
C CYS A 533 -26.80 3.62 21.69
N ARG A 534 -26.59 2.77 22.70
CA ARG A 534 -26.26 3.24 24.05
C ARG A 534 -24.80 3.67 24.06
N ILE A 535 -24.55 4.94 24.37
CA ILE A 535 -23.21 5.55 24.37
C ILE A 535 -22.55 5.32 25.73
N THR A 536 -21.32 4.83 25.73
CA THR A 536 -20.55 4.51 26.93
C THR A 536 -19.13 5.09 26.88
N GLY A 537 -18.91 6.11 26.04
CA GLY A 537 -17.58 6.65 25.77
C GLY A 537 -16.68 5.68 24.99
N GLU A 538 -15.46 6.15 24.75
CA GLU A 538 -14.35 5.38 24.19
C GLU A 538 -14.00 4.21 25.11
N GLN A 539 -13.94 4.48 26.42
CA GLN A 539 -13.61 3.51 27.45
C GLN A 539 -14.60 2.35 27.48
N GLY A 540 -15.89 2.59 27.26
CA GLY A 540 -16.86 1.49 27.21
C GLY A 540 -16.67 0.53 26.02
N LEU A 541 -15.90 0.93 24.99
CA LEU A 541 -15.58 0.10 23.83
C LEU A 541 -14.17 -0.50 23.91
N PHE A 542 -13.17 0.34 24.18
CA PHE A 542 -11.75 0.00 24.15
C PHE A 542 -11.13 -0.23 25.54
N GLY A 543 -11.81 0.18 26.61
CA GLY A 543 -11.33 0.18 28.00
C GLY A 543 -10.51 1.41 28.39
N VAL A 544 -9.92 2.10 27.42
CA VAL A 544 -9.13 3.31 27.61
C VAL A 544 -9.69 4.43 26.75
N GLY A 545 -9.34 5.66 27.05
CA GLY A 545 -9.54 6.75 26.12
C GLY A 545 -8.69 7.98 26.47
N TYR A 546 -8.68 8.94 25.55
CA TYR A 546 -7.84 10.12 25.56
C TYR A 546 -7.70 10.81 26.92
N ILE A 547 -6.47 11.09 27.34
CA ILE A 547 -6.18 11.91 28.52
C ILE A 547 -5.24 13.07 28.21
N GLY A 548 -4.32 12.93 27.26
CA GLY A 548 -3.34 13.96 26.97
C GLY A 548 -2.50 13.73 25.74
N ASP A 549 -1.76 14.76 25.37
CA ASP A 549 -0.93 14.84 24.18
C ASP A 549 0.36 15.63 24.41
N SER A 550 1.25 15.53 23.44
CA SER A 550 2.45 16.34 23.34
C SER A 550 2.68 16.76 21.89
N ASN A 551 3.24 17.96 21.70
CA ASN A 551 3.60 18.44 20.37
C ASN A 551 4.80 17.71 19.76
N ASP A 552 5.51 16.89 20.54
CA ASP A 552 6.67 16.14 20.06
C ASP A 552 6.24 14.81 19.43
N ILE A 553 5.98 14.88 18.13
CA ILE A 553 5.54 13.73 17.32
C ILE A 553 6.58 12.61 17.34
N TYR A 554 7.88 12.94 17.37
CA TYR A 554 8.97 11.96 17.36
C TYR A 554 9.62 11.78 18.75
N GLY A 555 9.21 12.56 19.74
CA GLY A 555 9.42 12.26 21.15
C GLY A 555 8.76 10.95 21.51
N GLY A 556 9.02 10.45 22.71
CA GLY A 556 8.39 9.22 23.16
C GLY A 556 8.83 8.87 24.57
N SER A 557 7.92 8.21 25.26
CA SER A 557 8.14 7.57 26.53
C SER A 557 8.20 6.05 26.32
N PRO A 558 8.84 5.30 27.22
CA PRO A 558 8.82 3.84 27.14
C PRO A 558 7.40 3.31 27.36
N LEU A 559 7.06 2.22 26.65
CA LEU A 559 5.90 1.39 26.97
C LEU A 559 6.30 0.43 28.09
N THR A 560 5.79 0.67 29.29
CA THR A 560 6.16 -0.09 30.50
C THR A 560 5.16 -1.21 30.77
N ILE A 561 5.67 -2.43 31.00
CA ILE A 561 4.86 -3.59 31.38
C ILE A 561 4.41 -3.43 32.84
N LYS A 562 3.11 -3.28 33.08
CA LYS A 562 2.59 -3.11 34.45
C LYS A 562 2.63 -4.40 35.25
N GLN A 563 2.23 -5.51 34.62
CA GLN A 563 2.06 -6.80 35.29
C GLN A 563 2.33 -7.96 34.35
N ASN A 564 2.72 -9.10 34.93
CA ASN A 564 2.87 -10.34 34.17
C ASN A 564 1.51 -10.78 33.63
N HIS A 565 1.44 -11.06 32.34
CA HIS A 565 0.21 -11.46 31.68
C HIS A 565 0.50 -12.56 30.64
N PRO A 566 -0.41 -13.52 30.39
CA PRO A 566 -0.22 -14.58 29.39
C PRO A 566 0.08 -14.07 27.96
N VAL A 567 -0.27 -12.83 27.65
CA VAL A 567 0.05 -12.17 26.37
C VAL A 567 1.56 -11.87 26.21
N LEU A 568 2.33 -11.94 27.29
CA LEU A 568 3.79 -11.76 27.28
C LEU A 568 4.55 -13.07 26.95
N ARG A 569 3.85 -14.16 26.67
CA ARG A 569 4.49 -15.46 26.37
C ARG A 569 5.50 -15.31 25.21
N GLY A 570 6.72 -15.81 25.41
CA GLY A 570 7.77 -15.79 24.39
C GLY A 570 8.39 -14.41 24.10
N THR A 571 7.99 -13.34 24.80
CA THR A 571 8.58 -12.00 24.59
C THR A 571 9.89 -11.82 25.35
N GLY A 572 10.08 -12.59 26.43
CA GLY A 572 11.16 -12.40 27.41
C GLY A 572 10.92 -11.25 28.39
N LEU A 573 9.78 -10.55 28.28
CA LEU A 573 9.43 -9.43 29.14
C LEU A 573 8.65 -9.88 30.39
N GLN A 574 8.84 -9.14 31.48
CA GLN A 574 8.12 -9.27 32.74
C GLN A 574 7.67 -7.89 33.25
N ALA A 575 6.86 -7.89 34.30
CA ALA A 575 6.44 -6.66 34.98
C ALA A 575 7.64 -5.77 35.34
N GLY A 576 7.56 -4.48 35.01
CA GLY A 576 8.61 -3.49 35.20
C GLY A 576 9.54 -3.30 34.00
N ASP A 577 9.55 -4.22 33.01
CA ASP A 577 10.33 -4.03 31.80
C ASP A 577 9.72 -2.94 30.91
N GLU A 578 10.56 -2.33 30.08
CA GLU A 578 10.20 -1.20 29.23
C GLU A 578 10.58 -1.44 27.76
N ILE A 579 9.72 -1.04 26.84
CA ILE A 579 10.02 -0.95 25.42
C ILE A 579 10.17 0.53 25.04
N PRO A 580 11.35 1.00 24.64
CA PRO A 580 11.62 2.43 24.51
C PRO A 580 10.80 3.10 23.40
N LEU A 581 10.40 4.36 23.63
CA LEU A 581 9.85 5.28 22.63
C LEU A 581 8.57 4.82 21.91
N LEU A 582 7.73 4.01 22.56
CA LEU A 582 6.47 3.54 21.97
C LEU A 582 5.22 4.24 22.52
N VAL A 583 5.37 5.17 23.46
CA VAL A 583 4.24 5.94 24.02
C VAL A 583 4.45 7.43 23.77
N GLY A 584 3.56 8.06 23.02
CA GLY A 584 3.66 9.49 22.79
C GLY A 584 2.79 9.98 21.66
N TYR A 585 3.04 11.23 21.29
CA TYR A 585 2.14 12.11 20.55
C TYR A 585 0.78 12.29 21.26
N GLU A 586 -0.01 11.22 21.37
CA GLU A 586 -1.24 11.18 22.18
C GLU A 586 -1.33 9.84 22.92
N TRP A 587 -1.92 9.87 24.11
CA TRP A 587 -2.11 8.68 24.94
C TRP A 587 -3.43 8.68 25.69
N ASP A 588 -3.83 7.47 26.06
CA ASP A 588 -5.10 7.18 26.71
C ASP A 588 -4.91 6.70 28.16
N HIS A 589 -5.98 6.82 28.94
CA HIS A 589 -6.09 6.35 30.31
C HIS A 589 -7.43 5.65 30.54
N ILE A 590 -7.53 4.76 31.52
CA ILE A 590 -8.82 4.19 31.93
C ILE A 590 -9.69 5.26 32.63
N ASP A 591 -11.00 5.07 32.61
CA ASP A 591 -11.90 5.80 33.50
C ASP A 591 -11.94 5.11 34.88
N PRO A 592 -11.67 5.83 35.99
CA PRO A 592 -11.67 5.24 37.31
C PRO A 592 -13.07 4.92 37.82
N ASP A 593 -14.15 5.49 37.25
CA ASP A 593 -15.52 5.17 37.65
C ASP A 593 -15.96 3.81 37.05
N PRO A 594 -16.32 2.82 37.89
CA PRO A 594 -16.79 1.51 37.43
C PRO A 594 -17.98 1.56 36.47
N ILE A 595 -18.79 2.62 36.46
CA ILE A 595 -19.92 2.72 35.53
C ILE A 595 -19.47 2.92 34.08
N ALA A 596 -18.32 3.56 33.86
CA ALA A 596 -17.73 3.85 32.55
C ALA A 596 -16.84 2.72 32.03
N GLN A 597 -16.48 1.77 32.89
CA GLN A 597 -15.63 0.63 32.55
C GLN A 597 -16.41 -0.45 31.77
N PRO A 598 -15.76 -1.13 30.81
CA PRO A 598 -16.32 -2.30 30.15
C PRO A 598 -16.69 -3.42 31.12
N GLN A 599 -17.73 -4.16 30.78
CA GLN A 599 -18.01 -5.44 31.42
C GLN A 599 -17.02 -6.49 30.94
N THR A 600 -16.56 -7.36 31.85
CA THR A 600 -15.74 -8.53 31.52
C THR A 600 -16.54 -9.82 31.61
N GLN A 601 -16.03 -10.88 30.98
CA GLN A 601 -16.63 -12.20 31.03
C GLN A 601 -16.59 -12.77 32.46
N ILE A 602 -17.63 -13.50 32.86
CA ILE A 602 -17.66 -14.21 34.14
C ILE A 602 -16.47 -15.19 34.22
N ASN A 603 -15.83 -15.28 35.40
CA ASN A 603 -14.63 -16.08 35.64
C ASN A 603 -13.37 -15.62 34.89
N THR A 604 -13.34 -14.37 34.44
CA THR A 604 -12.12 -13.69 33.99
C THR A 604 -11.75 -12.57 34.97
N PRO A 605 -10.53 -11.99 34.91
CA PRO A 605 -10.14 -10.88 35.77
C PRO A 605 -11.13 -9.70 35.70
N SER A 606 -11.16 -8.89 36.77
CA SER A 606 -11.91 -7.64 36.75
C SER A 606 -11.30 -6.68 35.72
N PHE A 607 -12.07 -5.66 35.31
CA PHE A 607 -11.56 -4.68 34.35
C PHE A 607 -10.32 -3.95 34.88
N MET A 608 -10.27 -3.62 36.16
CA MET A 608 -9.10 -2.96 36.77
C MET A 608 -7.85 -3.83 36.76
N ASP A 609 -8.01 -5.16 36.86
CA ASP A 609 -6.92 -6.12 36.73
C ASP A 609 -6.50 -6.38 35.28
N SER A 610 -7.15 -5.72 34.31
CA SER A 610 -6.89 -5.89 32.88
C SER A 610 -5.87 -4.88 32.33
N ILE A 611 -5.34 -3.96 33.16
CA ILE A 611 -4.30 -3.00 32.77
C ILE A 611 -2.98 -3.74 32.64
N ILE A 612 -2.46 -3.87 31.42
CA ILE A 612 -1.21 -4.60 31.14
C ILE A 612 -0.03 -3.66 30.87
N PHE A 613 -0.31 -2.43 30.45
CA PHE A 613 0.69 -1.37 30.29
C PHE A 613 0.31 -0.18 31.16
N GLU A 614 1.31 0.38 31.84
CA GLU A 614 1.19 1.63 32.59
C GLU A 614 2.51 2.38 32.49
N SER A 615 2.53 3.35 31.60
CA SER A 615 3.74 4.03 31.17
C SER A 615 3.79 5.42 31.72
N LYS A 616 4.92 5.80 32.31
CA LYS A 616 5.16 7.18 32.74
C LYS A 616 5.48 8.05 31.52
N ILE A 617 4.80 9.17 31.38
CA ILE A 617 5.09 10.16 30.36
C ILE A 617 6.30 10.99 30.79
N LEU A 618 7.31 11.01 29.94
CA LEU A 618 8.53 11.79 30.09
C LEU A 618 8.37 13.16 29.43
N GLY A 619 9.05 14.16 30.00
CA GLY A 619 9.02 15.55 29.50
C GLY A 619 7.91 16.39 30.13
N SER A 620 7.91 17.68 29.77
CA SER A 620 6.86 18.61 30.18
C SER A 620 5.67 18.52 29.23
N ILE A 621 4.48 18.36 29.77
CA ILE A 621 3.24 18.56 29.02
C ILE A 621 3.04 20.07 28.91
N SER A 622 2.89 20.56 27.69
CA SER A 622 2.78 22.01 27.45
C SER A 622 1.45 22.54 27.97
N ASP A 623 1.42 23.80 28.43
CA ASP A 623 0.19 24.47 28.90
C ASP A 623 -0.91 24.57 27.81
N ASN A 624 -0.56 24.28 26.56
CA ASN A 624 -1.47 24.24 25.41
C ASN A 624 -1.88 22.82 24.97
N SER A 625 -1.48 21.78 25.72
CA SER A 625 -1.95 20.40 25.52
C SER A 625 -3.45 20.31 25.81
N ASN A 626 -4.14 19.48 25.04
CA ASN A 626 -5.55 19.17 25.25
C ASN A 626 -5.69 18.09 26.33
N VAL A 627 -5.50 18.44 27.60
CA VAL A 627 -5.72 17.49 28.70
C VAL A 627 -7.22 17.23 28.87
N SER A 628 -7.66 15.97 28.75
CA SER A 628 -9.08 15.64 28.87
C SER A 628 -9.51 15.55 30.34
N GLU A 629 -10.35 16.48 30.78
CA GLU A 629 -11.04 16.42 32.09
C GLU A 629 -12.41 15.72 32.00
N SER A 630 -12.82 15.25 30.82
CA SER A 630 -14.18 14.74 30.58
C SER A 630 -14.36 13.25 30.89
N PHE A 631 -13.59 12.72 31.84
CA PHE A 631 -13.84 11.39 32.40
C PHE A 631 -15.09 11.44 33.29
N ILE A 632 -15.78 10.31 33.41
CA ILE A 632 -16.94 10.16 34.29
C ILE A 632 -16.49 10.16 35.74
N GLY A 633 -15.42 9.43 36.05
CA GLY A 633 -14.76 9.48 37.34
C GLY A 633 -13.75 10.62 37.45
N GLU A 634 -13.46 11.04 38.69
CA GLU A 634 -12.45 12.05 38.97
C GLU A 634 -11.03 11.47 38.80
N LEU A 635 -10.26 12.05 37.88
CA LEU A 635 -8.83 11.81 37.76
C LEU A 635 -8.06 13.00 38.35
N PRO A 636 -6.99 12.74 39.11
CA PRO A 636 -6.18 13.83 39.63
C PRO A 636 -5.32 14.44 38.50
N PRO A 637 -4.89 15.71 38.60
CA PRO A 637 -4.18 16.40 37.52
C PRO A 637 -2.93 15.67 37.02
N GLU A 638 -2.24 14.92 37.87
CA GLU A 638 -1.05 14.15 37.52
C GLU A 638 -1.34 12.92 36.64
N ALA A 639 -2.60 12.48 36.51
CA ALA A 639 -2.98 11.33 35.70
C ALA A 639 -2.57 11.50 34.23
N VAL A 640 -2.52 12.74 33.73
CA VAL A 640 -2.03 13.05 32.38
C VAL A 640 -0.59 12.59 32.14
N TYR A 641 0.23 12.44 33.20
CA TYR A 641 1.60 11.91 33.09
C TYR A 641 1.65 10.38 33.07
N THR A 642 0.51 9.71 32.87
CA THR A 642 0.42 8.25 32.78
C THR A 642 -0.39 7.85 31.54
N ALA A 643 0.13 6.91 30.77
CA ALA A 643 -0.61 6.22 29.72
C ALA A 643 -0.92 4.79 30.16
N GLN A 644 -2.11 4.29 29.85
CA GLN A 644 -2.52 2.93 30.18
C GLN A 644 -3.01 2.18 28.96
N GLY A 645 -2.71 0.89 28.94
CA GLY A 645 -3.19 -0.07 27.95
C GLY A 645 -3.76 -1.31 28.60
N VAL A 646 -4.80 -1.88 28.01
CA VAL A 646 -5.61 -2.95 28.59
C VAL A 646 -5.73 -4.16 27.67
N TYR A 647 -5.91 -5.32 28.30
CA TYR A 647 -6.35 -6.56 27.66
C TYR A 647 -7.45 -7.18 28.52
N PHE A 648 -8.67 -7.33 27.99
CA PHE A 648 -9.76 -8.01 28.70
C PHE A 648 -10.57 -8.91 27.77
N THR A 649 -11.38 -9.79 28.36
CA THR A 649 -12.34 -10.60 27.62
C THR A 649 -13.76 -10.07 27.86
N ALA A 650 -14.45 -9.66 26.80
CA ALA A 650 -15.82 -9.17 26.86
C ALA A 650 -16.81 -10.33 27.17
N PRO A 651 -18.06 -10.06 27.61
CA PRO A 651 -19.02 -11.10 27.96
C PRO A 651 -19.33 -12.10 26.82
N SER A 652 -19.14 -11.69 25.57
CA SER A 652 -19.28 -12.52 24.38
C SER A 652 -18.14 -13.51 24.16
N GLY A 653 -17.04 -13.40 24.92
CA GLY A 653 -15.78 -14.11 24.70
C GLY A 653 -14.79 -13.38 23.77
N ALA A 654 -15.19 -12.25 23.16
CA ALA A 654 -14.31 -11.42 22.36
C ALA A 654 -13.12 -10.89 23.20
N LYS A 655 -11.92 -10.88 22.61
CA LYS A 655 -10.73 -10.26 23.21
C LYS A 655 -10.70 -8.78 22.83
N VAL A 656 -10.48 -7.91 23.81
CA VAL A 656 -10.31 -6.47 23.57
C VAL A 656 -8.94 -6.08 24.07
N PHE A 657 -8.08 -5.68 23.14
CA PHE A 657 -6.76 -5.14 23.41
C PHE A 657 -6.70 -3.70 22.89
N ALA A 658 -6.35 -2.77 23.77
CA ALA A 658 -6.09 -1.38 23.41
C ALA A 658 -4.81 -0.93 24.12
N VAL A 659 -3.82 -0.51 23.35
CA VAL A 659 -2.51 -0.14 23.90
C VAL A 659 -2.46 1.29 24.44
N GLY A 660 -3.36 2.16 23.96
CA GLY A 660 -3.53 3.52 24.48
C GLY A 660 -2.44 4.50 24.07
N SER A 661 -1.79 4.31 22.92
CA SER A 661 -0.90 5.33 22.33
C SER A 661 -0.77 5.19 20.81
N ILE A 662 -0.69 6.35 20.12
CA ILE A 662 -0.54 6.45 18.66
C ILE A 662 0.78 5.82 18.18
N GLN A 663 1.88 6.05 18.90
CA GLN A 663 3.24 5.69 18.45
C GLN A 663 3.53 4.19 18.45
N THR A 664 2.64 3.39 19.00
CA THR A 664 2.84 1.95 19.17
C THR A 664 2.89 1.18 17.85
N SER A 665 2.29 1.72 16.78
CA SER A 665 2.42 1.14 15.43
C SER A 665 3.89 1.08 14.96
N TRP A 666 4.75 1.99 15.44
CA TRP A 666 6.17 2.01 15.11
C TRP A 666 6.97 0.88 15.78
N GLY A 667 6.40 0.23 16.79
CA GLY A 667 6.94 -1.00 17.36
C GLY A 667 6.81 -2.21 16.43
N LEU A 668 5.92 -2.14 15.44
CA LEU A 668 5.68 -3.22 14.46
C LEU A 668 6.62 -3.15 13.25
N ASP A 669 6.87 -1.95 12.74
CA ASP A 669 7.74 -1.67 11.60
C ASP A 669 8.23 -0.22 11.73
N SER A 670 9.43 0.10 11.27
CA SER A 670 10.05 1.43 11.41
C SER A 670 10.15 2.22 10.12
N TRP A 671 9.41 1.85 9.08
CA TRP A 671 9.40 2.62 7.83
C TRP A 671 9.07 4.08 8.10
N GLY A 672 9.89 4.99 7.56
CA GLY A 672 9.74 6.44 7.71
C GLY A 672 9.99 6.98 9.12
N ILE A 673 10.48 6.17 10.07
CA ILE A 673 10.70 6.56 11.47
C ILE A 673 12.18 6.48 11.83
N PHE A 674 12.71 7.58 12.38
CA PHE A 674 14.09 7.67 12.87
C PHE A 674 14.13 8.26 14.29
N PRO A 675 14.88 7.67 15.24
CA PRO A 675 15.52 6.35 15.13
C PRO A 675 14.50 5.21 14.95
N PRO A 676 14.89 4.05 14.38
CA PRO A 676 14.01 2.88 14.30
C PRO A 676 13.48 2.47 15.69
N ARG A 677 12.22 2.04 15.74
CA ARG A 677 11.49 1.68 16.97
C ARG A 677 10.94 0.26 16.97
N GLU A 678 11.16 -0.49 15.89
CA GLU A 678 10.67 -1.86 15.77
C GLU A 678 11.20 -2.72 16.92
N SER A 679 10.31 -3.49 17.53
CA SER A 679 10.65 -4.31 18.70
C SER A 679 10.10 -5.71 18.50
N ARG A 680 10.99 -6.71 18.45
CA ARG A 680 10.60 -8.12 18.36
C ARG A 680 9.70 -8.54 19.52
N ALA A 681 9.99 -8.05 20.73
CA ALA A 681 9.17 -8.32 21.89
C ALA A 681 7.76 -7.72 21.74
N TYR A 682 7.64 -6.50 21.22
CA TYR A 682 6.34 -5.89 20.95
C TYR A 682 5.57 -6.60 19.83
N GLN A 683 6.24 -6.95 18.72
CA GLN A 683 5.66 -7.77 17.66
C GLN A 683 5.15 -9.11 18.22
N GLN A 684 5.89 -9.74 19.14
CA GLN A 684 5.46 -10.96 19.85
C GLN A 684 4.23 -10.76 20.73
N ILE A 685 4.09 -9.63 21.41
CA ILE A 685 2.85 -9.28 22.11
C ILE A 685 1.69 -9.23 21.11
N ILE A 686 1.83 -8.57 19.97
CA ILE A 686 0.74 -8.45 18.98
C ILE A 686 0.41 -9.80 18.33
N TYR A 687 1.40 -10.67 18.06
CA TYR A 687 1.15 -12.07 17.67
C TYR A 687 0.29 -12.79 18.70
N ASN A 688 0.63 -12.64 19.99
CA ASN A 688 -0.07 -13.30 21.07
C ASN A 688 -1.52 -12.81 21.21
N VAL A 689 -1.75 -11.50 21.09
CA VAL A 689 -3.08 -10.88 21.07
C VAL A 689 -3.94 -11.46 19.93
N LEU A 690 -3.39 -11.51 18.71
CA LEU A 690 -4.11 -12.03 17.55
C LEU A 690 -4.38 -13.54 17.67
N GLU A 691 -3.42 -14.31 18.20
CA GLU A 691 -3.60 -15.74 18.43
C GLU A 691 -4.68 -16.03 19.48
N ASP A 692 -4.78 -15.23 20.54
CA ASP A 692 -5.84 -15.35 21.55
C ASP A 692 -7.23 -15.04 20.95
N ALA A 693 -7.28 -14.29 19.85
CA ALA A 693 -8.48 -14.03 19.03
C ALA A 693 -8.67 -15.05 17.89
N GLU A 694 -7.95 -16.18 17.92
CA GLU A 694 -7.98 -17.24 16.91
C GLU A 694 -7.58 -16.76 15.49
N VAL A 695 -6.64 -15.82 15.43
CA VAL A 695 -6.02 -15.32 14.19
C VAL A 695 -4.53 -15.62 14.20
N TRP A 696 -4.01 -16.25 13.14
CA TRP A 696 -2.62 -16.69 13.09
C TRP A 696 -1.89 -16.10 11.89
N PRO A 697 -0.58 -15.77 12.02
CA PRO A 697 0.23 -15.38 10.88
C PRO A 697 0.39 -16.55 9.92
N GLY A 698 0.56 -16.24 8.63
CA GLY A 698 0.83 -17.23 7.60
C GLY A 698 2.24 -17.80 7.70
N GLU A 699 3.22 -16.98 8.06
CA GLU A 699 4.63 -17.40 8.18
C GLU A 699 5.00 -17.77 9.62
N PRO A 700 6.04 -18.61 9.82
CA PRO A 700 6.63 -18.84 11.14
C PRO A 700 7.13 -17.52 11.72
N ILE A 701 6.89 -17.32 13.01
CA ILE A 701 7.52 -16.22 13.73
C ILE A 701 9.02 -16.55 13.81
N ALA A 702 9.86 -15.68 13.27
CA ALA A 702 11.31 -15.85 13.36
C ALA A 702 11.73 -15.91 14.84
N SER A 703 12.45 -16.98 15.21
CA SER A 703 12.95 -17.22 16.57
C SER A 703 13.98 -16.20 17.03
#